data_AF-A0A1E5TA18-F1
#
_entry.id   AF-A0A1E5TA18-F1
#
_cell.length_a   1.000
_cell.length_b   1.000
_cell.length_c   1.000
_cell.angle_alpha   90.00
_cell.angle_beta   90.00
_cell.angle_gamma   90.00
#
_symmetry.space_group_name_H-M   'P 1'
#
loop_
_entity.id
_entity.type
_entity.pdbx_description
1 polymer ?
#
loop_
_entity_poly.entity_id
_entity_poly.type
_entity_poly.pdbx_seq_one_letter_code
_entity_poly.pdbx_strand_id
1 'polypeptide(L)'
;MALAYLKYKGQEDSHYVFHADTGTAKFFRYVLGEKSIKLRVGNSDTIRVVSGNKKASSLFKVNETLHSLRSSFPLKIPEHEVTEGIKYIQLYSFNDANNKAPTVSKILRLMPVRTHNSEFAGITLSLETQEKPIAKNYNTMQNIQLKNKALNYHEPPLSKVMFWNALVGALPSLLQQAAPILGSLLGNLNKGGNNNNNNNSQQSNDITNKVLEVLQTLTKLSNQNTEQSTTQSFKQLSRSYNILPETLLGLQPILEKTLTPEAVEAIGDSPQKLFLAIKDAVLVTESTTRKLGKVPVSKSSSKYSNSKSNFSKAKVAPALLAALPALMPVIEKALNPELIEAVGNQPVKLFKAIGDAVLKMDEQEIKHLEAINPGVDSANDISTLLQGMSVSHALYQEDLIKYNLIKDLNLNVLGTKTVFFKNKNRVLYAKNTRILLPFSITTDHGERLSKIIPRSVIQILIKDAETMKLVFRKTIKLVDIDLSKDIDEAFITEKESESIPCNTEFKLEISYIWKSKSGKNIGVLKNQYIHFIKNVVYDRIGERIGDTIPFNNINIHRKFWHKIWDGGYSNSLRWEVVFDVQYIMALNTKEAGIAKMETKTMQVSDNINEVTEYPKRRQIHARLKSGFELSFEAINQVLQILNQEPLDAELLYVLKRSDAKKSFSLSARYRAEMKGRAGDTSTLWTYPEFALRKLHVSKVESIDSYGQVISIMPQEHVIAMPEIIHFIGTKSEH
;
A
#
# COMPACT_ATOMS: atom_id res chain seq x y z
N MET A 1 19.33 25.12 40.53
CA MET A 1 18.67 25.86 39.43
C MET A 1 17.18 25.63 39.57
N ALA A 2 16.39 26.68 39.76
CA ALA A 2 14.94 26.56 39.70
C ALA A 2 14.57 26.20 38.25
N LEU A 3 13.79 25.14 38.03
CA LEU A 3 13.33 24.74 36.71
C LEU A 3 11.92 25.30 36.50
N ALA A 4 11.70 26.02 35.41
CA ALA A 4 10.36 26.39 35.00
C ALA A 4 9.58 25.11 34.62
N TYR A 5 8.32 25.01 35.04
CA TYR A 5 7.47 23.86 34.78
C TYR A 5 6.23 24.29 34.00
N LEU A 6 5.82 23.45 33.05
CA LEU A 6 4.61 23.65 32.27
C LEU A 6 3.95 22.29 32.04
N LYS A 7 2.66 22.18 32.34
CA LYS A 7 1.85 20.97 32.12
C LYS A 7 0.51 21.33 31.50
N TYR A 8 0.17 20.71 30.39
CA TYR A 8 -1.14 20.90 29.75
C TYR A 8 -2.27 20.31 30.62
N LYS A 9 -3.37 21.04 30.77
CA LYS A 9 -4.53 20.66 31.60
C LYS A 9 -5.81 20.44 30.79
N GLY A 10 -5.91 21.01 29.59
CA GLY A 10 -7.09 20.89 28.73
C GLY A 10 -7.39 22.20 28.01
N GLN A 11 -8.63 22.35 27.54
CA GLN A 11 -9.13 23.58 26.93
C GLN A 11 -10.41 23.99 27.66
N GLU A 12 -10.58 25.29 27.89
CA GLU A 12 -11.72 25.89 28.57
C GLU A 12 -12.00 27.25 27.92
N ASP A 13 -13.25 27.53 27.53
CA ASP A 13 -13.69 28.82 26.97
C ASP A 13 -12.78 29.38 25.86
N SER A 14 -12.44 28.56 24.84
CA SER A 14 -11.52 28.95 23.76
C SER A 14 -10.09 29.34 24.23
N HIS A 15 -9.65 28.80 25.36
CA HIS A 15 -8.27 28.93 25.85
C HIS A 15 -7.65 27.56 26.09
N TYR A 16 -6.41 27.38 25.66
CA TYR A 16 -5.57 26.28 26.13
C TYR A 16 -5.15 26.57 27.57
N VAL A 17 -5.47 25.66 28.48
CA VAL A 17 -5.16 25.80 29.91
C VAL A 17 -3.94 24.97 30.25
N PHE A 18 -2.94 25.63 30.84
CA PHE A 18 -1.73 25.02 31.36
C PHE A 18 -1.62 25.27 32.85
N HIS A 19 -0.94 24.37 33.53
CA HIS A 19 -0.43 24.58 34.86
C HIS A 19 1.05 24.97 34.73
N ALA A 20 1.37 26.21 35.09
CA ALA A 20 2.70 26.79 35.01
C ALA A 20 3.31 26.93 36.41
N ASP A 21 4.63 26.85 36.50
CA ASP A 21 5.41 27.20 37.69
C ASP A 21 6.71 27.87 37.24
N THR A 22 6.99 29.07 37.75
CA THR A 22 8.19 29.84 37.40
C THR A 22 9.35 29.60 38.36
N GLY A 23 9.16 28.80 39.41
CA GLY A 23 10.11 28.62 40.50
C GLY A 23 10.33 29.93 41.26
N THR A 24 11.58 30.35 41.41
CA THR A 24 11.93 31.60 42.11
C THR A 24 11.87 32.85 41.23
N ALA A 25 11.59 32.70 39.94
CA ALA A 25 11.58 33.79 38.98
C ALA A 25 10.30 34.63 39.08
N LYS A 26 10.46 35.96 39.09
CA LYS A 26 9.38 36.95 39.23
C LYS A 26 8.70 37.30 37.92
N PHE A 27 9.35 37.03 36.79
CA PHE A 27 8.83 37.35 35.46
C PHE A 27 8.78 36.10 34.60
N PHE A 28 7.82 36.05 33.67
CA PHE A 28 7.73 34.95 32.72
C PHE A 28 7.10 35.38 31.40
N ARG A 29 7.32 34.58 30.35
CA ARG A 29 6.59 34.63 29.09
C ARG A 29 6.48 33.22 28.51
N TYR A 30 5.49 32.98 27.68
CA TYR A 30 5.42 31.74 26.91
C TYR A 30 5.81 32.00 25.46
N VAL A 31 6.38 30.99 24.82
CA VAL A 31 6.82 31.02 23.42
C VAL A 31 6.16 29.87 22.68
N LEU A 32 5.54 30.21 21.55
CA LEU A 32 4.91 29.32 20.61
C LEU A 32 5.77 29.20 19.35
N GLY A 33 5.81 28.03 18.71
CA GLY A 33 6.54 27.87 17.45
C GLY A 33 6.33 26.53 16.75
N GLU A 34 6.85 26.41 15.54
CA GLU A 34 6.62 25.24 14.67
C GLU A 34 7.57 24.07 14.96
N LYS A 35 8.81 24.36 15.33
CA LYS A 35 9.90 23.38 15.46
C LYS A 35 10.55 23.47 16.85
N SER A 36 11.37 22.48 17.18
CA SER A 36 12.25 22.54 18.36
C SER A 36 13.69 22.36 17.90
N ILE A 37 14.60 23.23 18.35
CA ILE A 37 16.04 23.13 18.09
C ILE A 37 16.79 22.78 19.37
N LYS A 38 17.97 22.15 19.24
CA LYS A 38 18.90 21.97 20.35
C LYS A 38 19.86 23.15 20.37
N LEU A 39 19.95 23.86 21.49
CA LEU A 39 20.96 24.88 21.74
C LEU A 39 22.01 24.33 22.69
N ARG A 40 23.28 24.53 22.35
CA ARG A 40 24.41 24.21 23.23
C ARG A 40 24.51 25.30 24.30
N VAL A 41 24.55 24.92 25.56
CA VAL A 41 24.71 25.81 26.71
C VAL A 41 25.96 25.37 27.45
N GLY A 42 27.01 26.19 27.38
CA GLY A 42 28.33 25.80 27.88
C GLY A 42 29.02 24.72 27.02
N ASN A 43 29.99 24.04 27.61
CA ASN A 43 30.90 23.16 26.86
C ASN A 43 30.32 21.76 26.58
N SER A 44 29.38 21.26 27.38
CA SER A 44 28.86 19.88 27.28
C SER A 44 27.35 19.76 27.11
N ASP A 45 26.57 20.77 27.51
CA ASP A 45 25.13 20.58 27.70
C ASP A 45 24.33 21.11 26.51
N THR A 46 23.22 20.43 26.21
CA THR A 46 22.27 20.87 25.19
C THR A 46 20.87 20.96 25.77
N ILE A 47 20.22 22.11 25.58
CA ILE A 47 18.81 22.30 25.92
C ILE A 47 17.99 22.34 24.64
N ARG A 48 16.73 21.88 24.71
CA ARG A 48 15.80 22.06 23.59
C ARG A 48 15.00 23.33 23.79
N VAL A 49 14.94 24.16 22.75
CA VAL A 49 14.10 25.35 22.73
C VAL A 49 13.17 25.35 21.52
N VAL A 50 12.02 26.01 21.67
CA VAL A 50 11.08 26.23 20.56
C VAL A 50 11.70 27.17 19.52
N SER A 51 11.51 26.88 18.22
CA SER A 51 12.00 27.66 17.08
C SER A 51 11.06 27.61 15.86
N GLY A 52 11.21 28.55 14.92
CA GLY A 52 10.33 28.72 13.75
C GLY A 52 9.03 29.46 14.10
N ASN A 53 8.68 30.50 13.31
CA ASN A 53 7.52 31.39 13.48
C ASN A 53 7.15 31.65 14.96
N LYS A 54 8.12 32.20 15.70
CA LYS A 54 8.04 32.40 17.14
C LYS A 54 7.03 33.51 17.46
N LYS A 55 5.87 33.15 18.00
CA LYS A 55 5.03 34.10 18.73
C LYS A 55 5.39 34.01 20.21
N ALA A 56 5.89 35.11 20.77
CA ALA A 56 6.20 35.20 22.20
C ALA A 56 5.19 36.14 22.85
N SER A 57 4.67 35.75 24.02
CA SER A 57 3.80 36.63 24.79
C SER A 57 4.58 37.85 25.30
N SER A 58 3.84 38.88 25.73
CA SER A 58 4.40 39.93 26.58
C SER A 58 5.03 39.33 27.83
N LEU A 59 5.99 40.05 28.42
CA LEU A 59 6.59 39.67 29.69
C LEU A 59 5.57 39.95 30.82
N PHE A 60 5.19 38.91 31.54
CA PHE A 60 4.28 38.99 32.69
C PHE A 60 5.07 39.00 33.99
N LYS A 61 4.62 39.79 34.96
CA LYS A 61 5.08 39.72 36.35
C LYS A 61 4.17 38.77 37.13
N VAL A 62 4.74 37.82 37.86
CA VAL A 62 3.99 36.94 38.75
C VAL A 62 3.34 37.81 39.84
N ASN A 63 2.03 37.66 40.04
CA ASN A 63 1.30 38.47 41.01
C ASN A 63 1.86 38.25 42.42
N GLU A 64 2.30 39.33 43.09
CA GLU A 64 2.96 39.27 44.39
C GLU A 64 2.07 38.70 45.50
N THR A 65 0.74 38.76 45.33
CA THR A 65 -0.22 38.13 46.25
C THR A 65 -0.18 36.60 46.23
N LEU A 66 0.38 35.98 45.18
CA LEU A 66 0.61 34.52 45.09
C LEU A 66 1.93 34.07 45.75
N HIS A 67 2.83 35.00 46.07
CA HIS A 67 4.18 34.68 46.55
C HIS A 67 4.25 34.25 48.02
N SER A 68 3.13 34.14 48.73
CA SER A 68 3.20 33.72 50.14
C SER A 68 3.63 32.26 50.32
N LEU A 69 3.60 31.38 49.30
CA LEU A 69 4.28 30.05 49.31
C LEU A 69 4.25 29.24 47.99
N ARG A 70 3.58 29.69 46.91
CA ARG A 70 3.44 28.88 45.68
C ARG A 70 3.65 29.70 44.39
N SER A 71 4.71 29.41 43.65
CA SER A 71 5.03 29.97 42.33
C SER A 71 4.23 29.39 41.16
N SER A 72 3.22 28.56 41.47
CA SER A 72 2.42 27.88 40.47
C SER A 72 1.07 28.54 40.24
N PHE A 73 0.68 28.67 38.97
CA PHE A 73 -0.55 29.34 38.54
C PHE A 73 -1.12 28.70 37.27
N PRO A 74 -2.44 28.84 37.02
CA PRO A 74 -3.03 28.49 35.73
C PRO A 74 -2.61 29.53 34.67
N LEU A 75 -2.07 29.05 33.56
CA LEU A 75 -1.75 29.85 32.38
C LEU A 75 -2.79 29.55 31.29
N LYS A 76 -3.61 30.55 30.96
CA LYS A 76 -4.59 30.46 29.87
C LYS A 76 -4.01 31.12 28.62
N ILE A 77 -4.03 30.42 27.49
CA ILE A 77 -3.54 30.91 26.20
C ILE A 77 -4.70 30.90 25.22
N PRO A 78 -5.09 32.06 24.65
CA PRO A 78 -6.21 32.12 23.73
C PRO A 78 -5.97 31.24 22.49
N GLU A 79 -7.00 30.53 22.06
CA GLU A 79 -6.93 29.61 20.92
C GLU A 79 -6.48 30.31 19.62
N HIS A 80 -6.91 31.57 19.41
CA HIS A 80 -6.50 32.37 18.26
C HIS A 80 -5.01 32.73 18.25
N GLU A 81 -4.29 32.58 19.37
CA GLU A 81 -2.83 32.73 19.39
C GLU A 81 -2.09 31.50 18.85
N VAL A 82 -2.77 30.35 18.78
CA VAL A 82 -2.25 29.09 18.25
C VAL A 82 -2.69 28.96 16.78
N THR A 83 -2.02 29.70 15.90
CA THR A 83 -2.29 29.69 14.46
C THR A 83 -1.82 28.40 13.76
N GLU A 84 -2.30 28.21 12.52
CA GLU A 84 -1.86 27.10 11.67
C GLU A 84 -0.33 27.12 11.49
N GLY A 85 0.32 26.04 11.93
CA GLY A 85 1.79 25.91 11.94
C GLY A 85 2.43 25.95 13.34
N ILE A 86 1.74 26.44 14.37
CA ILE A 86 2.25 26.37 15.75
C ILE A 86 2.06 24.94 16.30
N LYS A 87 3.17 24.29 16.67
CA LYS A 87 3.18 22.89 17.13
C LYS A 87 3.69 22.74 18.56
N TYR A 88 4.42 23.72 19.08
CA TYR A 88 5.11 23.64 20.35
C TYR A 88 4.89 24.89 21.20
N ILE A 89 4.88 24.68 22.52
CA ILE A 89 4.88 25.72 23.53
C ILE A 89 5.99 25.48 24.56
N GLN A 90 6.61 26.56 25.04
CA GLN A 90 7.58 26.54 26.13
C GLN A 90 7.46 27.78 27.01
N LEU A 91 7.60 27.59 28.32
CA LEU A 91 7.61 28.67 29.30
C LEU A 91 9.06 29.13 29.54
N TYR A 92 9.26 30.45 29.53
CA TYR A 92 10.51 31.12 29.87
C TYR A 92 10.27 31.94 31.13
N SER A 93 11.12 31.79 32.15
CA SER A 93 11.06 32.58 33.37
C SER A 93 12.37 33.34 33.61
N PHE A 94 12.26 34.52 34.24
CA PHE A 94 13.34 35.49 34.43
C PHE A 94 13.30 36.10 35.83
N ASN A 95 14.48 36.40 36.37
CA ASN A 95 14.59 37.02 37.69
C ASN A 95 14.29 38.52 37.67
N ASP A 96 14.53 39.19 36.53
CA ASP A 96 14.31 40.62 36.33
C ASP A 96 13.51 40.90 35.03
N ALA A 97 13.06 42.15 34.89
CA ALA A 97 12.34 42.62 33.71
C ALA A 97 13.24 42.75 32.46
N ASN A 98 14.57 42.67 32.63
CA ASN A 98 15.56 42.81 31.56
C ASN A 98 15.89 41.48 30.87
N ASN A 99 15.10 40.44 31.13
CA ASN A 99 15.27 39.09 30.59
C ASN A 99 16.60 38.42 30.97
N LYS A 100 17.26 38.79 32.07
CA LYS A 100 18.53 38.17 32.47
C LYS A 100 18.31 36.77 33.05
N ALA A 101 19.25 35.88 32.73
CA ALA A 101 19.32 34.49 33.20
C ALA A 101 18.01 33.69 33.00
N PRO A 102 17.57 33.48 31.75
CA PRO A 102 16.34 32.75 31.47
C PRO A 102 16.42 31.29 31.95
N THR A 103 15.38 30.85 32.63
CA THR A 103 15.11 29.42 32.82
C THR A 103 14.01 28.99 31.85
N VAL A 104 14.18 27.83 31.22
CA VAL A 104 13.20 27.29 30.26
C VAL A 104 12.53 26.02 30.77
N SER A 105 11.24 25.88 30.50
CA SER A 105 10.52 24.64 30.79
C SER A 105 10.79 23.55 29.75
N LYS A 106 10.31 22.33 30.03
CA LYS A 106 10.18 21.32 28.98
C LYS A 106 9.25 21.83 27.87
N ILE A 107 9.58 21.52 26.61
CA ILE A 107 8.73 21.80 25.46
C ILE A 107 7.51 20.87 25.51
N LEU A 108 6.32 21.44 25.37
CA LEU A 108 5.08 20.69 25.17
C LEU A 108 4.65 20.80 23.71
N ARG A 109 4.14 19.70 23.15
CA ARG A 109 3.54 19.69 21.82
C ARG A 109 2.06 20.05 21.95
N LEU A 110 1.61 21.07 21.22
CA LEU A 110 0.19 21.41 21.08
C LEU A 110 -0.43 20.48 20.04
N MET A 111 -1.59 19.92 20.36
CA MET A 111 -2.39 19.16 19.40
C MET A 111 -3.42 20.11 18.80
N PRO A 112 -3.55 20.23 17.48
CA PRO A 112 -4.62 21.01 16.87
C PRO A 112 -5.96 20.38 17.29
N VAL A 113 -6.84 21.18 17.88
CA VAL A 113 -8.16 20.72 18.32
C VAL A 113 -9.10 20.73 17.11
N ARG A 114 -9.66 19.57 16.79
CA ARG A 114 -10.85 19.48 15.93
C ARG A 114 -12.05 19.38 16.86
N THR A 115 -12.88 20.39 16.88
CA THR A 115 -14.14 20.40 17.62
C THR A 115 -15.09 19.36 17.02
N HIS A 116 -15.47 18.34 17.79
CA HIS A 116 -16.54 17.41 17.42
C HIS A 116 -17.45 17.19 18.64
N ASN A 117 -18.70 17.63 18.51
CA ASN A 117 -19.81 17.19 19.36
C ASN A 117 -20.48 16.00 18.67
N SER A 118 -20.18 14.76 19.07
CA SER A 118 -20.94 13.57 18.69
C SER A 118 -21.07 12.63 19.87
N GLU A 119 -22.27 12.10 20.13
CA GLU A 119 -22.58 11.27 21.31
C GLU A 119 -21.90 9.89 21.34
N PHE A 120 -21.16 9.52 20.29
CA PHE A 120 -20.34 8.31 20.22
C PHE A 120 -18.88 8.70 20.01
N ALA A 121 -17.96 8.09 20.77
CA ALA A 121 -16.52 8.32 20.59
C ALA A 121 -16.02 7.60 19.32
N GLY A 122 -16.18 8.25 18.17
CA GLY A 122 -15.51 7.87 16.93
C GLY A 122 -14.02 8.23 16.99
N ILE A 123 -13.18 7.41 16.37
CA ILE A 123 -11.74 7.73 16.24
C ILE A 123 -11.51 8.25 14.83
N THR A 124 -11.02 9.49 14.73
CA THR A 124 -10.61 10.07 13.45
C THR A 124 -9.47 9.24 12.86
N LEU A 125 -9.64 8.84 11.59
CA LEU A 125 -8.61 8.17 10.84
C LEU A 125 -7.50 9.15 10.47
N SER A 126 -6.25 8.71 10.59
CA SER A 126 -5.07 9.48 10.19
C SER A 126 -4.41 8.84 8.97
N LEU A 127 -3.87 9.66 8.06
CA LEU A 127 -3.07 9.17 6.93
C LEU A 127 -1.95 8.25 7.44
N GLU A 128 -1.88 7.04 6.88
CA GLU A 128 -0.81 6.11 7.21
C GLU A 128 0.45 6.54 6.47
N THR A 129 1.34 7.26 7.15
CA THR A 129 2.68 7.52 6.63
C THR A 129 3.42 6.19 6.57
N GLN A 130 3.81 5.74 5.37
CA GLN A 130 4.67 4.58 5.16
C GLN A 130 6.12 4.85 5.61
N GLU A 131 6.30 5.33 6.83
CA GLU A 131 7.62 5.43 7.43
C GLU A 131 8.04 4.03 7.90
N LYS A 132 9.22 3.57 7.44
CA LYS A 132 9.88 2.38 7.99
C LYS A 132 9.83 2.45 9.53
N PRO A 133 9.64 1.31 10.24
CA PRO A 133 9.52 1.31 11.69
C PRO A 133 10.85 1.74 12.33
N ILE A 134 11.01 3.03 12.56
CA ILE A 134 12.02 3.55 13.48
C ILE A 134 11.42 3.37 14.86
N ALA A 135 11.94 2.40 15.62
CA ALA A 135 11.60 2.23 17.01
C ALA A 135 11.88 3.53 17.78
N LYS A 136 10.86 4.33 18.11
CA LYS A 136 10.88 5.35 19.18
C LYS A 136 9.48 5.90 19.52
N ASN A 137 9.07 5.62 20.77
CA ASN A 137 8.09 6.29 21.64
C ASN A 137 6.60 6.37 21.21
N TYR A 138 5.81 5.39 21.67
CA TYR A 138 4.36 5.24 21.48
C TYR A 138 3.51 5.67 22.71
N ASN A 139 3.75 6.83 23.32
CA ASN A 139 3.15 7.17 24.64
C ASN A 139 2.02 8.20 24.66
N THR A 140 1.29 8.42 23.56
CA THR A 140 0.07 9.26 23.64
C THR A 140 -1.06 8.66 22.82
N MET A 141 -1.76 7.69 23.43
CA MET A 141 -3.07 7.23 22.98
C MET A 141 -4.16 7.95 23.78
N GLN A 142 -5.25 8.36 23.12
CA GLN A 142 -6.44 8.87 23.81
C GLN A 142 -7.16 7.71 24.48
N ASN A 143 -7.36 7.79 25.79
CA ASN A 143 -8.15 6.84 26.57
C ASN A 143 -9.57 7.41 26.69
N ILE A 144 -10.52 6.89 25.91
CA ILE A 144 -11.92 7.33 25.95
C ILE A 144 -12.73 6.21 26.60
N GLN A 145 -13.30 6.48 27.77
CA GLN A 145 -14.23 5.57 28.43
C GLN A 145 -15.63 5.70 27.79
N LEU A 146 -16.13 4.60 27.21
CA LEU A 146 -17.46 4.54 26.60
C LEU A 146 -18.52 4.11 27.64
N LYS A 147 -19.71 4.71 27.58
CA LYS A 147 -20.90 4.20 28.27
C LYS A 147 -21.51 3.06 27.46
N ASN A 148 -21.58 1.86 28.04
CA ASN A 148 -22.14 0.68 27.38
C ASN A 148 -23.67 0.75 27.34
N LYS A 149 -24.28 0.58 26.16
CA LYS A 149 -25.71 0.24 25.99
C LYS A 149 -25.77 -1.18 25.42
N ALA A 150 -26.54 -2.07 26.05
CA ALA A 150 -26.62 -3.48 25.65
C ALA A 150 -27.26 -3.60 24.24
N LEU A 151 -26.54 -4.22 23.32
CA LEU A 151 -27.04 -4.60 22.00
C LEU A 151 -27.26 -6.12 22.03
N ASN A 152 -28.51 -6.56 22.10
CA ASN A 152 -28.87 -7.97 22.01
C ASN A 152 -29.13 -8.32 20.55
N TYR A 153 -28.14 -8.89 19.87
CA TYR A 153 -28.27 -9.48 18.55
C TYR A 153 -27.62 -10.86 18.57
N HIS A 154 -28.38 -11.88 18.16
CA HIS A 154 -27.91 -13.25 17.96
C HIS A 154 -27.98 -13.56 16.47
N GLU A 155 -26.85 -13.92 15.86
CA GLU A 155 -26.88 -14.48 14.50
C GLU A 155 -27.50 -15.88 14.58
N PRO A 156 -28.56 -16.18 13.79
CA PRO A 156 -29.10 -17.54 13.77
C PRO A 156 -28.05 -18.49 13.20
N PRO A 157 -27.77 -19.65 13.84
CA PRO A 157 -26.89 -20.64 13.26
C PRO A 157 -27.49 -21.16 11.95
N LEU A 158 -26.67 -21.32 10.92
CA LEU A 158 -27.06 -22.01 9.69
C LEU A 158 -27.50 -23.44 10.06
N SER A 159 -28.80 -23.74 9.92
CA SER A 159 -29.32 -25.07 10.24
C SER A 159 -28.70 -26.12 9.30
N LYS A 160 -28.43 -27.33 9.81
CA LYS A 160 -27.96 -28.47 9.00
C LYS A 160 -28.82 -28.69 7.75
N VAL A 161 -30.13 -28.44 7.86
CA VAL A 161 -31.10 -28.53 6.76
C VAL A 161 -30.84 -27.48 5.68
N MET A 162 -30.47 -26.25 6.04
CA MET A 162 -30.12 -25.20 5.07
C MET A 162 -28.79 -25.47 4.35
N PHE A 163 -27.80 -26.04 5.05
CA PHE A 163 -26.54 -26.47 4.43
C PHE A 163 -26.78 -27.58 3.40
N TRP A 164 -27.51 -28.63 3.78
CA TRP A 164 -27.80 -29.75 2.88
C TRP A 164 -28.71 -29.35 1.72
N ASN A 165 -29.70 -28.48 1.93
CA ASN A 165 -30.55 -27.98 0.84
C ASN A 165 -29.76 -27.10 -0.14
N ALA A 166 -28.81 -26.30 0.34
CA ALA A 166 -27.91 -25.52 -0.53
C ALA A 166 -26.98 -26.43 -1.34
N LEU A 167 -26.44 -27.49 -0.71
CA LEU A 167 -25.59 -28.48 -1.38
C LEU A 167 -26.36 -29.29 -2.43
N VAL A 168 -27.54 -29.81 -2.08
CA VAL A 168 -28.43 -30.58 -2.98
C VAL A 168 -28.93 -29.69 -4.12
N GLY A 169 -29.22 -28.42 -3.85
CA GLY A 169 -29.59 -27.45 -4.88
C GLY A 169 -28.47 -27.12 -5.87
N ALA A 170 -27.21 -27.16 -5.42
CA ALA A 170 -26.03 -26.87 -6.26
C ALA A 170 -25.50 -28.08 -7.04
N LEU A 171 -25.88 -29.30 -6.64
CA LEU A 171 -25.43 -30.57 -7.22
C LEU A 171 -25.72 -30.71 -8.73
N PRO A 172 -26.92 -30.36 -9.25
CA PRO A 172 -27.21 -30.45 -10.69
C PRO A 172 -26.29 -29.55 -11.54
N SER A 173 -26.02 -28.32 -11.08
CA SER A 173 -25.11 -27.40 -11.78
C SER A 173 -23.66 -27.87 -11.75
N LEU A 174 -23.21 -28.45 -10.63
CA LEU A 174 -21.88 -29.05 -10.51
C LEU A 174 -21.72 -30.26 -11.43
N LEU A 175 -22.74 -31.13 -11.51
CA LEU A 175 -22.73 -32.29 -12.41
C LEU A 175 -22.76 -31.88 -13.89
N GLN A 176 -23.52 -30.84 -14.26
CA GLN A 176 -23.52 -30.33 -15.64
C GLN A 176 -22.16 -29.78 -16.07
N GLN A 177 -21.44 -29.11 -15.16
CA GLN A 177 -20.10 -28.59 -15.44
C GLN A 177 -19.03 -29.69 -15.46
N ALA A 178 -19.21 -30.75 -14.67
CA ALA A 178 -18.31 -31.91 -14.65
C ALA A 178 -18.58 -32.92 -15.78
N ALA A 179 -19.77 -32.89 -16.41
CA ALA A 179 -20.20 -33.83 -17.44
C ALA A 179 -19.24 -33.97 -18.65
N PRO A 180 -18.63 -32.91 -19.21
CA PRO A 180 -17.69 -33.05 -20.33
C PRO A 180 -16.44 -33.84 -19.93
N ILE A 181 -16.01 -33.69 -18.68
CA ILE A 181 -14.80 -34.32 -18.17
C ILE A 181 -15.08 -35.80 -17.86
N LEU A 182 -16.24 -36.11 -17.26
CA LEU A 182 -16.70 -37.47 -17.04
C LEU A 182 -16.99 -38.22 -18.34
N GLY A 183 -17.53 -37.54 -19.36
CA GLY A 183 -17.75 -38.10 -20.70
C GLY A 183 -16.43 -38.49 -21.40
N SER A 184 -15.36 -37.74 -21.17
CA SER A 184 -14.02 -38.08 -21.71
C SER A 184 -13.39 -39.31 -21.03
N LEU A 185 -13.74 -39.56 -19.77
CA LEU A 185 -13.30 -40.72 -18.99
C LEU A 185 -14.07 -41.99 -19.40
N LEU A 186 -15.39 -41.91 -19.53
CA LEU A 186 -16.25 -43.04 -19.93
C LEU A 186 -16.15 -43.37 -21.42
N GLY A 187 -15.94 -42.37 -22.29
CA GLY A 187 -15.78 -42.57 -23.73
C GLY A 187 -14.51 -43.36 -24.10
N ASN A 188 -13.48 -43.32 -23.27
CA ASN A 188 -12.26 -44.12 -23.44
C ASN A 188 -12.37 -45.55 -22.89
N LEU A 189 -13.38 -45.83 -22.05
CA LEU A 189 -13.65 -47.18 -21.53
C LEU A 189 -14.46 -48.05 -22.51
N ASN A 190 -15.23 -47.44 -23.42
CA ASN A 190 -16.08 -48.16 -24.38
C ASN A 190 -15.47 -48.33 -25.79
N LYS A 191 -14.24 -47.86 -26.06
CA LYS A 191 -13.52 -48.19 -27.30
C LYS A 191 -12.66 -49.44 -27.13
N GLY A 192 -13.34 -50.57 -26.95
CA GLY A 192 -12.75 -51.90 -27.09
C GLY A 192 -12.75 -52.31 -28.57
N GLY A 193 -11.59 -52.24 -29.22
CA GLY A 193 -11.43 -52.59 -30.63
C GLY A 193 -9.97 -52.90 -30.98
N ASN A 194 -9.54 -54.09 -30.58
CA ASN A 194 -8.49 -54.93 -31.18
C ASN A 194 -7.18 -54.26 -31.63
N ASN A 195 -6.17 -54.22 -30.74
CA ASN A 195 -4.80 -54.50 -31.14
C ASN A 195 -3.91 -54.81 -29.92
N ASN A 196 -3.27 -55.98 -29.99
CA ASN A 196 -2.23 -56.43 -29.07
C ASN A 196 -0.99 -55.54 -29.20
N ASN A 197 -0.61 -54.83 -28.13
CA ASN A 197 0.77 -54.91 -27.60
C ASN A 197 0.93 -54.17 -26.28
N ASN A 198 1.80 -54.74 -25.45
CA ASN A 198 2.17 -54.35 -24.08
C ASN A 198 2.36 -52.84 -23.86
N ASN A 199 1.53 -52.23 -23.01
CA ASN A 199 1.87 -51.08 -22.16
C ASN A 199 0.73 -50.77 -21.15
N ASN A 200 0.63 -51.58 -20.07
CA ASN A 200 -0.46 -51.49 -19.09
C ASN A 200 -0.16 -50.61 -17.85
N SER A 201 1.01 -49.96 -17.75
CA SER A 201 1.35 -49.10 -16.61
C SER A 201 1.16 -47.59 -16.85
N GLN A 202 0.96 -47.15 -18.10
CA GLN A 202 0.74 -45.73 -18.42
C GLN A 202 -0.73 -45.31 -18.40
N GLN A 203 -1.67 -46.21 -18.73
CA GLN A 203 -3.10 -45.87 -18.80
C GLN A 203 -3.76 -45.68 -17.42
N SER A 204 -3.30 -46.39 -16.39
CA SER A 204 -3.78 -46.22 -15.01
C SER A 204 -3.36 -44.89 -14.40
N ASN A 205 -2.15 -44.42 -14.71
CA ASN A 205 -1.66 -43.13 -14.21
C ASN A 205 -2.38 -41.95 -14.87
N ASP A 206 -2.82 -42.12 -16.12
CA ASP A 206 -3.52 -41.08 -16.87
C ASP A 206 -4.95 -40.88 -16.36
N ILE A 207 -5.63 -41.96 -15.96
CA ILE A 207 -6.96 -41.90 -15.33
C ILE A 207 -6.88 -41.26 -13.93
N THR A 208 -5.92 -41.66 -13.09
CA THR A 208 -5.73 -41.05 -11.76
C THR A 208 -5.38 -39.58 -11.84
N ASN A 209 -4.55 -39.18 -12.82
CA ASN A 209 -4.18 -37.77 -13.02
C ASN A 209 -5.37 -36.92 -13.48
N LYS A 210 -6.23 -37.46 -14.36
CA LYS A 210 -7.47 -36.78 -14.78
C LYS A 210 -8.49 -36.67 -13.66
N VAL A 211 -8.63 -37.69 -12.81
CA VAL A 211 -9.48 -37.61 -11.61
C VAL A 211 -8.94 -36.57 -10.62
N LEU A 212 -7.61 -36.47 -10.46
CA LEU A 212 -6.98 -35.46 -9.62
C LEU A 212 -7.18 -34.04 -10.19
N GLU A 213 -7.16 -33.89 -11.51
CA GLU A 213 -7.45 -32.64 -12.22
C GLU A 213 -8.92 -32.21 -12.06
N VAL A 214 -9.86 -33.16 -12.11
CA VAL A 214 -11.28 -32.92 -11.79
C VAL A 214 -11.46 -32.48 -10.34
N LEU A 215 -10.81 -33.15 -9.39
CA LEU A 215 -10.90 -32.77 -7.97
C LEU A 215 -10.28 -31.39 -7.72
N GLN A 216 -9.18 -31.05 -8.38
CA GLN A 216 -8.54 -29.74 -8.31
C GLN A 216 -9.37 -28.63 -8.97
N THR A 217 -10.06 -28.92 -10.07
CA THR A 217 -10.98 -27.96 -10.71
C THR A 217 -12.24 -27.75 -9.88
N LEU A 218 -12.79 -28.81 -9.27
CA LEU A 218 -13.92 -28.71 -8.33
C LEU A 218 -13.56 -27.96 -7.05
N THR A 219 -12.36 -28.13 -6.50
CA THR A 219 -11.90 -27.30 -5.36
C THR A 219 -11.66 -25.84 -5.75
N LYS A 220 -11.18 -25.58 -6.97
CA LYS A 220 -11.08 -24.21 -7.50
C LYS A 220 -12.45 -23.55 -7.71
N LEU A 221 -13.43 -24.30 -8.21
CA LEU A 221 -14.82 -23.83 -8.42
C LEU A 221 -15.57 -23.64 -7.09
N SER A 222 -15.36 -24.54 -6.11
CA SER A 222 -15.89 -24.40 -4.74
C SER A 222 -15.38 -23.13 -4.05
N ASN A 223 -14.15 -22.70 -4.35
CA ASN A 223 -13.59 -21.45 -3.83
C ASN A 223 -14.08 -20.20 -4.59
N GLN A 224 -14.71 -20.37 -5.76
CA GLN A 224 -15.25 -19.28 -6.56
C GLN A 224 -16.75 -19.04 -6.33
N ASN A 225 -17.51 -20.04 -5.87
CA ASN A 225 -18.96 -19.94 -5.71
C ASN A 225 -19.46 -19.56 -4.31
N THR A 226 -18.57 -19.20 -3.37
CA THR A 226 -18.98 -18.66 -2.07
C THR A 226 -19.43 -17.19 -2.12
N GLU A 227 -19.34 -16.54 -3.28
CA GLU A 227 -19.69 -15.12 -3.47
C GLU A 227 -20.75 -14.93 -4.55
N GLN A 228 -21.92 -15.57 -4.45
CA GLN A 228 -23.16 -15.07 -5.06
C GLN A 228 -24.39 -15.86 -4.60
N SER A 229 -25.10 -15.32 -3.60
CA SER A 229 -26.54 -15.47 -3.47
C SER A 229 -27.08 -14.12 -2.99
N THR A 230 -27.86 -13.39 -3.79
CA THR A 230 -29.32 -13.56 -3.81
C THR A 230 -29.95 -12.80 -5.00
N THR A 231 -30.84 -13.52 -5.69
CA THR A 231 -32.06 -13.07 -6.42
C THR A 231 -32.01 -11.86 -7.35
N GLN A 232 -31.98 -12.13 -8.67
CA GLN A 232 -33.03 -11.67 -9.61
C GLN A 232 -32.94 -12.41 -10.96
N SER A 233 -34.11 -12.87 -11.44
CA SER A 233 -34.44 -13.27 -12.83
C SER A 233 -33.84 -14.57 -13.42
N PHE A 234 -34.38 -15.71 -12.98
CA PHE A 234 -34.43 -16.95 -13.78
C PHE A 234 -35.48 -16.81 -14.91
N LYS A 235 -35.15 -16.11 -16.00
CA LYS A 235 -35.90 -16.16 -17.27
C LYS A 235 -34.98 -15.81 -18.44
N GLN A 236 -33.98 -16.65 -18.68
CA GLN A 236 -33.32 -16.87 -19.98
C GLN A 236 -32.06 -17.68 -19.70
N LEU A 237 -32.12 -18.99 -19.95
CA LEU A 237 -31.00 -19.88 -20.33
C LEU A 237 -31.49 -21.34 -20.23
N SER A 238 -32.53 -21.67 -21.00
CA SER A 238 -32.81 -23.05 -21.38
C SER A 238 -31.98 -23.37 -22.63
N ARG A 239 -30.74 -23.81 -22.42
CA ARG A 239 -30.09 -24.75 -23.35
C ARG A 239 -30.09 -26.11 -22.64
N SER A 240 -31.12 -26.89 -22.93
CA SER A 240 -31.23 -28.28 -22.52
C SER A 240 -30.11 -29.09 -23.15
N TYR A 241 -29.17 -29.59 -22.34
CA TYR A 241 -28.39 -30.76 -22.69
C TYR A 241 -29.06 -31.96 -22.00
N ASN A 242 -29.53 -32.91 -22.81
CA ASN A 242 -30.07 -34.16 -22.30
C ASN A 242 -28.92 -35.01 -21.75
N ILE A 243 -28.88 -35.18 -20.44
CA ILE A 243 -28.09 -36.24 -19.80
C ILE A 243 -28.81 -37.55 -20.14
N LEU A 244 -28.09 -38.51 -20.73
CA LEU A 244 -28.63 -39.84 -21.00
C LEU A 244 -28.97 -40.51 -19.67
N PRO A 245 -30.19 -41.06 -19.49
CA PRO A 245 -30.63 -41.71 -18.24
C PRO A 245 -29.67 -42.81 -17.74
N GLU A 246 -28.95 -43.43 -18.67
CA GLU A 246 -27.95 -44.47 -18.41
C GLU A 246 -26.76 -43.97 -17.57
N THR A 247 -26.37 -42.70 -17.70
CA THR A 247 -25.27 -42.11 -16.92
C THR A 247 -25.67 -41.86 -15.46
N LEU A 248 -26.95 -41.56 -15.21
CA LEU A 248 -27.51 -41.43 -13.86
C LEU A 248 -27.70 -42.80 -13.19
N LEU A 249 -28.15 -43.80 -13.94
CA LEU A 249 -28.27 -45.18 -13.46
C LEU A 249 -26.91 -45.81 -13.10
N GLY A 250 -25.83 -45.43 -13.79
CA GLY A 250 -24.47 -45.89 -13.47
C GLY A 250 -23.88 -45.31 -12.17
N LEU A 251 -24.35 -44.14 -11.72
CA LEU A 251 -23.87 -43.49 -10.49
C LEU A 251 -24.67 -43.89 -9.25
N GLN A 252 -25.88 -44.41 -9.43
CA GLN A 252 -26.77 -44.83 -8.35
C GLN A 252 -26.13 -45.81 -7.35
N PRO A 253 -25.38 -46.87 -7.75
CA PRO A 253 -24.78 -47.81 -6.80
C PRO A 253 -23.66 -47.19 -5.96
N ILE A 254 -22.98 -46.16 -6.48
CA ILE A 254 -21.89 -45.46 -5.80
C ILE A 254 -22.49 -44.48 -4.78
N LEU A 255 -23.54 -43.76 -5.16
CA LEU A 255 -24.24 -42.82 -4.28
C LEU A 255 -24.96 -43.56 -3.14
N GLU A 256 -25.62 -44.69 -3.42
CA GLU A 256 -26.29 -45.51 -2.39
C GLU A 256 -25.28 -46.12 -1.40
N LYS A 257 -24.06 -46.46 -1.84
CA LYS A 257 -22.99 -46.96 -0.96
C LYS A 257 -22.25 -45.87 -0.18
N THR A 258 -22.22 -44.64 -0.67
CA THR A 258 -21.48 -43.53 -0.04
C THR A 258 -22.34 -42.65 0.86
N LEU A 259 -23.66 -42.66 0.68
CA LEU A 259 -24.62 -41.87 1.44
C LEU A 259 -25.49 -42.74 2.35
N THR A 260 -24.91 -43.77 2.98
CA THR A 260 -25.61 -44.48 4.07
C THR A 260 -25.73 -43.58 5.29
N PRO A 261 -26.76 -43.75 6.15
CA PRO A 261 -26.96 -42.91 7.34
C PRO A 261 -25.71 -42.86 8.24
N GLU A 262 -25.01 -43.97 8.40
CA GLU A 262 -23.78 -44.09 9.18
C GLU A 262 -22.59 -43.40 8.51
N ALA A 263 -22.50 -43.43 7.17
CA ALA A 263 -21.48 -42.69 6.42
C ALA A 263 -21.71 -41.18 6.51
N VAL A 264 -22.97 -40.72 6.42
CA VAL A 264 -23.34 -39.31 6.58
C VAL A 264 -23.01 -38.81 7.99
N GLU A 265 -23.22 -39.64 9.01
CA GLU A 265 -22.83 -39.32 10.39
C GLU A 265 -21.30 -39.27 10.57
N ALA A 266 -20.54 -40.19 9.97
CA ALA A 266 -19.08 -40.21 10.00
C ALA A 266 -18.42 -39.05 9.21
N ILE A 267 -19.07 -38.60 8.13
CA ILE A 267 -18.64 -37.47 7.30
C ILE A 267 -18.82 -36.13 8.05
N GLY A 268 -19.88 -35.99 8.84
CA GLY A 268 -20.20 -34.76 9.59
C GLY A 268 -20.36 -33.53 8.68
N ASP A 269 -20.08 -32.34 9.20
CA ASP A 269 -20.24 -31.08 8.44
C ASP A 269 -19.03 -30.74 7.54
N SER A 270 -18.15 -31.72 7.25
CA SER A 270 -16.92 -31.49 6.48
C SER A 270 -17.06 -31.96 5.02
N PRO A 271 -17.13 -31.04 4.04
CA PRO A 271 -17.21 -31.41 2.62
C PRO A 271 -15.97 -32.17 2.15
N GLN A 272 -14.80 -31.98 2.78
CA GLN A 272 -13.57 -32.69 2.44
C GLN A 272 -13.66 -34.19 2.76
N LYS A 273 -14.31 -34.55 3.87
CA LYS A 273 -14.54 -35.96 4.25
C LYS A 273 -15.49 -36.66 3.28
N LEU A 274 -16.50 -35.94 2.77
CA LEU A 274 -17.41 -36.44 1.74
C LEU A 274 -16.65 -36.79 0.45
N PHE A 275 -15.79 -35.87 -0.04
CA PHE A 275 -15.01 -36.12 -1.25
C PHE A 275 -13.98 -37.24 -1.06
N LEU A 276 -13.39 -37.38 0.12
CA LEU A 276 -12.51 -38.51 0.47
C LEU A 276 -13.28 -39.83 0.48
N ALA A 277 -14.48 -39.87 1.08
CA ALA A 277 -15.32 -41.07 1.10
C ALA A 277 -15.77 -41.49 -0.31
N ILE A 278 -16.14 -40.54 -1.17
CA ILE A 278 -16.48 -40.81 -2.58
C ILE A 278 -15.26 -41.32 -3.34
N LYS A 279 -14.09 -40.70 -3.15
CA LYS A 279 -12.83 -41.14 -3.77
C LYS A 279 -12.51 -42.59 -3.37
N ASP A 280 -12.63 -42.92 -2.08
CA ASP A 280 -12.30 -44.25 -1.57
C ASP A 280 -13.31 -45.30 -2.03
N ALA A 281 -14.61 -44.96 -2.11
CA ALA A 281 -15.63 -45.87 -2.64
C ALA A 281 -15.41 -46.20 -4.12
N VAL A 282 -15.02 -45.22 -4.95
CA VAL A 282 -14.69 -45.42 -6.37
C VAL A 282 -13.49 -46.36 -6.54
N LEU A 283 -12.44 -46.18 -5.72
CA LEU A 283 -11.25 -47.04 -5.72
C LEU A 283 -11.55 -48.48 -5.25
N VAL A 284 -12.49 -48.65 -4.32
CA VAL A 284 -12.94 -49.97 -3.85
C VAL A 284 -13.75 -50.70 -4.93
N THR A 285 -14.59 -50.00 -5.69
CA THR A 285 -15.32 -50.60 -6.81
C THR A 285 -14.41 -51.08 -7.95
N GLU A 286 -13.31 -50.37 -8.26
CA GLU A 286 -12.34 -50.80 -9.28
C GLU A 286 -11.49 -52.00 -8.85
N SER A 287 -11.15 -52.09 -7.56
CA SER A 287 -10.33 -53.18 -7.01
C SER A 287 -11.10 -54.50 -6.85
N THR A 288 -12.42 -54.43 -6.71
CA THR A 288 -13.29 -55.63 -6.62
C THR A 288 -13.44 -56.33 -7.98
N THR A 289 -13.30 -55.60 -9.09
CA THR A 289 -13.30 -56.17 -10.46
C THR A 289 -12.00 -56.86 -10.89
N ARG A 290 -10.94 -56.88 -10.08
CA ARG A 290 -9.60 -57.37 -10.50
C ARG A 290 -8.96 -58.47 -9.65
N LYS A 291 -9.69 -59.18 -8.78
CA LYS A 291 -9.11 -60.31 -8.02
C LYS A 291 -9.94 -61.59 -8.08
N LEU A 292 -9.66 -62.40 -9.10
CA LEU A 292 -9.55 -63.85 -9.02
C LEU A 292 -8.07 -64.19 -9.26
N GLY A 293 -7.36 -64.68 -8.23
CA GLY A 293 -6.02 -65.27 -8.41
C GLY A 293 -4.91 -64.78 -7.47
N LYS A 294 -4.83 -65.44 -6.29
CA LYS A 294 -3.62 -65.87 -5.55
C LYS A 294 -2.53 -64.87 -5.09
N VAL A 295 -1.84 -65.34 -4.06
CA VAL A 295 -1.01 -64.72 -2.99
C VAL A 295 0.41 -65.39 -3.06
N PRO A 296 1.50 -65.06 -2.31
CA PRO A 296 2.03 -63.82 -1.67
C PRO A 296 3.52 -63.50 -2.06
N VAL A 297 4.11 -62.52 -1.34
CA VAL A 297 5.53 -62.35 -0.91
C VAL A 297 6.41 -61.32 -1.65
N SER A 298 6.75 -60.22 -0.98
CA SER A 298 8.10 -59.93 -0.44
C SER A 298 8.31 -58.43 -0.18
N LYS A 299 9.07 -58.15 0.88
CA LYS A 299 9.49 -56.82 1.33
C LYS A 299 10.65 -56.31 0.46
N SER A 300 10.64 -55.04 0.09
CA SER A 300 11.89 -54.27 -0.02
C SER A 300 11.66 -52.77 0.14
N SER A 301 12.55 -52.20 0.94
CA SER A 301 12.70 -50.79 1.28
C SER A 301 13.42 -50.03 0.16
N SER A 302 12.93 -48.85 -0.23
CA SER A 302 13.74 -47.88 -0.97
C SER A 302 13.56 -46.46 -0.43
N LYS A 303 14.70 -45.91 -0.02
CA LYS A 303 14.97 -44.54 0.45
C LYS A 303 14.55 -43.50 -0.60
N TYR A 304 13.91 -42.43 -0.15
CA TYR A 304 13.81 -41.17 -0.90
C TYR A 304 14.75 -40.13 -0.27
N SER A 305 15.61 -39.57 -1.13
CA SER A 305 16.52 -38.46 -0.84
C SER A 305 15.78 -37.13 -0.89
N ASN A 306 15.99 -36.32 0.15
CA ASN A 306 15.54 -34.94 0.23
C ASN A 306 16.36 -34.06 -0.74
N SER A 307 15.71 -33.51 -1.77
CA SER A 307 16.27 -32.38 -2.53
C SER A 307 16.01 -31.07 -1.79
N LYS A 308 17.08 -30.49 -1.21
CA LYS A 308 17.08 -29.14 -0.65
C LYS A 308 16.94 -28.11 -1.78
N SER A 309 15.88 -27.31 -1.74
CA SER A 309 15.76 -26.06 -2.49
C SER A 309 16.67 -25.00 -1.87
N ASN A 310 17.73 -24.61 -2.58
CA ASN A 310 18.57 -23.48 -2.22
C ASN A 310 17.84 -22.17 -2.54
N PHE A 311 17.53 -21.39 -1.51
CA PHE A 311 17.21 -19.97 -1.65
C PHE A 311 18.48 -19.20 -2.01
N SER A 312 18.44 -18.41 -3.08
CA SER A 312 19.48 -17.43 -3.43
C SER A 312 19.58 -16.36 -2.34
N LYS A 313 20.49 -16.56 -1.38
CA LYS A 313 21.05 -15.46 -0.59
C LYS A 313 21.74 -14.51 -1.56
N ALA A 314 21.31 -13.25 -1.58
CA ALA A 314 22.02 -12.19 -2.28
C ALA A 314 23.47 -12.15 -1.75
N LYS A 315 24.42 -12.63 -2.56
CA LYS A 315 25.85 -12.45 -2.32
C LYS A 315 26.16 -10.97 -2.59
N VAL A 316 26.11 -10.14 -1.55
CA VAL A 316 26.83 -8.86 -1.58
C VAL A 316 28.31 -9.22 -1.67
N ALA A 317 28.99 -8.74 -2.71
CA ALA A 317 30.40 -9.05 -2.94
C ALA A 317 31.24 -8.67 -1.69
N PRO A 318 32.10 -9.57 -1.16
CA PRO A 318 32.98 -9.27 -0.01
C PRO A 318 33.85 -8.02 -0.20
N ALA A 319 34.21 -7.71 -1.45
CA ALA A 319 34.92 -6.47 -1.82
C ALA A 319 34.15 -5.19 -1.46
N LEU A 320 32.81 -5.26 -1.38
CA LEU A 320 31.94 -4.12 -1.11
C LEU A 320 31.89 -3.78 0.38
N LEU A 321 31.93 -4.81 1.24
CA LEU A 321 32.09 -4.61 2.69
C LEU A 321 33.48 -4.07 3.04
N ALA A 322 34.50 -4.43 2.26
CA ALA A 322 35.86 -3.92 2.42
C ALA A 322 36.01 -2.45 1.97
N ALA A 323 35.23 -1.99 0.98
CA ALA A 323 35.32 -0.63 0.44
C ALA A 323 34.48 0.42 1.18
N LEU A 324 33.60 0.02 2.11
CA LEU A 324 32.72 0.95 2.86
C LEU A 324 33.46 2.03 3.67
N PRO A 325 34.58 1.75 4.37
CA PRO A 325 35.34 2.77 5.07
C PRO A 325 35.95 3.81 4.12
N ALA A 326 36.37 3.40 2.92
CA ALA A 326 36.99 4.27 1.92
C ALA A 326 35.98 5.24 1.27
N LEU A 327 34.71 4.85 1.18
CA LEU A 327 33.63 5.67 0.64
C LEU A 327 33.04 6.64 1.68
N MET A 328 33.35 6.49 2.96
CA MET A 328 32.77 7.29 4.04
C MET A 328 32.97 8.82 3.87
N PRO A 329 34.16 9.32 3.48
CA PRO A 329 34.36 10.76 3.27
C PRO A 329 33.54 11.32 2.10
N VAL A 330 33.35 10.53 1.04
CA VAL A 330 32.50 10.88 -0.12
C VAL A 330 31.04 10.88 0.28
N ILE A 331 30.61 9.90 1.07
CA ILE A 331 29.27 9.79 1.64
C ILE A 331 29.00 10.97 2.59
N GLU A 332 29.96 11.38 3.42
CA GLU A 332 29.84 12.55 4.30
C GLU A 332 29.71 13.86 3.51
N LYS A 333 30.51 14.07 2.46
CA LYS A 333 30.38 15.23 1.57
C LYS A 333 29.04 15.23 0.81
N ALA A 334 28.55 14.06 0.39
CA ALA A 334 27.27 13.93 -0.31
C ALA A 334 26.04 13.97 0.60
N LEU A 335 26.22 13.74 1.90
CA LEU A 335 25.21 13.94 2.95
C LEU A 335 25.23 15.36 3.52
N ASN A 336 25.84 16.32 2.82
CA ASN A 336 25.73 17.73 3.17
C ASN A 336 24.23 18.13 3.24
N PRO A 337 23.76 18.75 4.34
CA PRO A 337 22.35 19.13 4.52
C PRO A 337 21.75 19.93 3.36
N GLU A 338 22.52 20.80 2.69
CA GLU A 338 22.06 21.53 1.50
C GLU A 338 21.78 20.60 0.32
N LEU A 339 22.61 19.56 0.13
CA LEU A 339 22.43 18.56 -0.92
C LEU A 339 21.24 17.65 -0.59
N ILE A 340 21.05 17.28 0.68
CA ILE A 340 19.89 16.51 1.15
C ILE A 340 18.58 17.29 0.92
N GLU A 341 18.60 18.60 1.16
CA GLU A 341 17.46 19.50 0.89
C GLU A 341 17.18 19.64 -0.61
N ALA A 342 18.22 19.74 -1.45
CA ALA A 342 18.11 19.79 -2.91
C ALA A 342 17.68 18.44 -3.55
N VAL A 343 18.08 17.32 -2.96
CA VAL A 343 17.82 15.95 -3.44
C VAL A 343 16.44 15.43 -2.99
N GLY A 344 15.94 15.88 -1.84
CA GLY A 344 14.68 15.44 -1.25
C GLY A 344 14.69 13.95 -0.84
N ASN A 345 13.51 13.35 -0.63
CA ASN A 345 13.36 11.98 -0.12
C ASN A 345 13.66 10.85 -1.14
N GLN A 346 14.38 11.14 -2.23
CA GLN A 346 14.57 10.19 -3.33
C GLN A 346 16.01 9.62 -3.32
N PRO A 347 16.23 8.37 -2.83
CA PRO A 347 17.57 7.78 -2.71
C PRO A 347 18.31 7.69 -4.05
N VAL A 348 17.58 7.57 -5.18
CA VAL A 348 18.18 7.52 -6.52
C VAL A 348 18.83 8.85 -6.92
N LYS A 349 18.25 9.99 -6.52
CA LYS A 349 18.85 11.31 -6.77
C LYS A 349 20.09 11.53 -5.91
N LEU A 350 20.12 10.97 -4.70
CA LEU A 350 21.31 10.97 -3.84
C LEU A 350 22.46 10.21 -4.52
N PHE A 351 22.22 9.00 -5.03
CA PHE A 351 23.26 8.23 -5.73
C PHE A 351 23.77 8.91 -7.00
N LYS A 352 22.89 9.62 -7.72
CA LYS A 352 23.30 10.42 -8.87
C LYS A 352 24.16 11.62 -8.45
N ALA A 353 23.76 12.35 -7.41
CA ALA A 353 24.52 13.47 -6.89
C ALA A 353 25.88 13.04 -6.31
N ILE A 354 25.95 11.85 -5.70
CA ILE A 354 27.21 11.20 -5.29
C ILE A 354 28.08 10.91 -6.52
N GLY A 355 27.52 10.32 -7.58
CA GLY A 355 28.25 10.07 -8.82
C GLY A 355 28.78 11.35 -9.46
N ASP A 356 27.97 12.41 -9.50
CA ASP A 356 28.36 13.72 -10.05
C ASP A 356 29.41 14.44 -9.17
N ALA A 357 29.40 14.22 -7.84
CA ALA A 357 30.41 14.74 -6.92
C ALA A 357 31.75 14.00 -7.04
N VAL A 358 31.71 12.67 -7.23
CA VAL A 358 32.90 11.84 -7.48
C VAL A 358 33.60 12.25 -8.78
N LEU A 359 32.83 12.60 -9.82
CA LEU A 359 33.37 13.11 -11.08
C LEU A 359 34.05 14.50 -10.97
N LYS A 360 33.91 15.18 -9.82
CA LYS A 360 34.50 16.50 -9.54
C LYS A 360 35.59 16.47 -8.46
N MET A 361 36.04 15.29 -8.02
CA MET A 361 37.10 15.17 -7.02
C MET A 361 38.46 15.56 -7.62
N ASP A 362 39.26 16.30 -6.85
CA ASP A 362 40.61 16.72 -7.24
C ASP A 362 41.57 15.52 -7.31
N GLU A 363 42.63 15.61 -8.14
CA GLU A 363 43.65 14.55 -8.32
C GLU A 363 44.25 14.03 -7.00
N GLN A 364 44.31 14.86 -5.96
CA GLN A 364 44.81 14.46 -4.64
C GLN A 364 43.86 13.53 -3.89
N GLU A 365 42.54 13.73 -4.03
CA GLU A 365 41.53 12.87 -3.41
C GLU A 365 41.41 11.53 -4.15
N ILE A 366 41.60 11.54 -5.48
CA ILE A 366 41.65 10.34 -6.32
C ILE A 366 42.87 9.48 -5.95
N LYS A 367 44.07 10.07 -5.81
CA LYS A 367 45.28 9.37 -5.36
C LYS A 367 45.15 8.79 -3.95
N HIS A 368 44.38 9.45 -3.08
CA HIS A 368 44.10 8.93 -1.74
C HIS A 368 43.17 7.72 -1.78
N LEU A 369 42.18 7.70 -2.67
CA LEU A 369 41.28 6.56 -2.88
C LEU A 369 42.00 5.37 -3.55
N GLU A 370 42.92 5.62 -4.48
CA GLU A 370 43.80 4.61 -5.08
C GLU A 370 44.71 3.95 -4.03
N ALA A 371 45.25 4.72 -3.08
CA ALA A 371 46.10 4.21 -2.01
C ALA A 371 45.35 3.31 -1.01
N ILE A 372 44.04 3.53 -0.83
CA ILE A 372 43.21 2.78 0.10
C ILE A 372 42.64 1.50 -0.54
N ASN A 373 42.50 1.45 -1.87
CA ASN A 373 41.96 0.28 -2.57
C ASN A 373 42.66 0.08 -3.94
N PRO A 374 43.79 -0.68 -3.99
CA PRO A 374 44.52 -0.92 -5.23
C PRO A 374 43.66 -1.75 -6.19
N GLY A 375 43.25 -1.16 -7.31
CA GLY A 375 42.33 -1.78 -8.28
C GLY A 375 41.17 -0.88 -8.74
N VAL A 376 41.13 0.38 -8.30
CA VAL A 376 40.22 1.39 -8.84
C VAL A 376 41.06 2.57 -9.35
N ASP A 377 41.65 2.38 -10.52
CA ASP A 377 42.75 3.21 -11.03
C ASP A 377 42.27 4.50 -11.72
N SER A 378 40.95 4.76 -11.73
CA SER A 378 40.39 5.98 -12.31
C SER A 378 39.04 6.36 -11.70
N ALA A 379 38.70 7.66 -11.76
CA ALA A 379 37.35 8.16 -11.44
C ALA A 379 36.26 7.47 -12.29
N ASN A 380 36.60 6.99 -13.49
CA ASN A 380 35.71 6.21 -14.33
C ASN A 380 35.42 4.81 -13.75
N ASP A 381 36.38 4.18 -13.08
CA ASP A 381 36.19 2.87 -12.46
C ASP A 381 35.29 2.96 -11.22
N ILE A 382 35.43 4.03 -10.41
CA ILE A 382 34.49 4.33 -9.31
C ILE A 382 33.08 4.57 -9.87
N SER A 383 32.96 5.32 -10.97
CA SER A 383 31.67 5.55 -11.61
C SER A 383 31.04 4.25 -12.15
N THR A 384 31.87 3.34 -12.67
CA THR A 384 31.46 2.02 -13.16
C THR A 384 31.03 1.12 -12.01
N LEU A 385 31.71 1.19 -10.87
CA LEU A 385 31.36 0.48 -9.65
C LEU A 385 30.03 1.00 -9.05
N LEU A 386 29.85 2.32 -8.98
CA LEU A 386 28.59 2.95 -8.56
C LEU A 386 27.43 2.64 -9.52
N GLN A 387 27.68 2.59 -10.83
CA GLN A 387 26.71 2.14 -11.83
C GLN A 387 26.36 0.66 -11.63
N GLY A 388 27.34 -0.19 -11.31
CA GLY A 388 27.13 -1.61 -10.96
C GLY A 388 26.32 -1.81 -9.67
N MET A 389 26.36 -0.86 -8.74
CA MET A 389 25.54 -0.86 -7.51
C MET A 389 24.09 -0.42 -7.75
N SER A 390 23.80 0.25 -8.86
CA SER A 390 22.43 0.56 -9.25
C SER A 390 21.77 -0.68 -9.87
N VAL A 391 21.24 -1.56 -9.01
CA VAL A 391 20.59 -2.84 -9.36
C VAL A 391 19.51 -2.68 -10.45
N SER A 392 18.92 -1.49 -10.59
CA SER A 392 17.92 -1.16 -11.61
C SER A 392 18.47 -0.98 -13.03
N HIS A 393 19.78 -0.85 -13.21
CA HIS A 393 20.39 -0.49 -14.51
C HIS A 393 20.76 -1.71 -15.35
N ALA A 394 21.08 -2.85 -14.74
CA ALA A 394 21.55 -4.04 -15.45
C ALA A 394 20.45 -4.73 -16.30
N LEU A 395 19.17 -4.64 -15.92
CA LEU A 395 18.09 -5.39 -16.58
C LEU A 395 17.62 -4.83 -17.94
N TYR A 396 18.09 -3.64 -18.33
CA TYR A 396 17.65 -2.99 -19.58
C TYR A 396 18.82 -2.62 -20.51
N GLN A 397 20.04 -3.07 -20.21
CA GLN A 397 21.23 -2.66 -20.94
C GLN A 397 21.39 -3.31 -22.31
N GLU A 398 20.81 -4.49 -22.56
CA GLU A 398 21.16 -5.30 -23.73
C GLU A 398 20.89 -4.62 -25.07
N ASP A 399 19.93 -3.68 -25.10
CA ASP A 399 19.54 -3.02 -26.35
C ASP A 399 19.73 -1.49 -26.35
N LEU A 400 20.20 -0.89 -25.27
CA LEU A 400 20.45 0.55 -25.25
C LEU A 400 21.67 0.86 -26.11
N ILE A 401 21.48 1.67 -27.16
CA ILE A 401 22.59 2.15 -27.98
C ILE A 401 23.50 2.99 -27.11
N LYS A 402 24.70 2.48 -26.80
CA LYS A 402 25.72 3.24 -26.09
C LYS A 402 26.31 4.31 -27.01
N TYR A 403 26.45 5.53 -26.50
CA TYR A 403 27.01 6.66 -27.22
C TYR A 403 27.74 7.63 -26.27
N ASN A 404 28.68 8.38 -26.81
CA ASN A 404 29.35 9.46 -26.09
C ASN A 404 28.55 10.75 -26.24
N LEU A 405 28.17 11.36 -25.11
CA LEU A 405 27.44 12.62 -25.10
C LEU A 405 28.35 13.77 -25.54
N ILE A 406 27.90 14.54 -26.53
CA ILE A 406 28.55 15.79 -26.95
C ILE A 406 27.98 16.90 -26.07
N LYS A 407 28.83 17.53 -25.27
CA LYS A 407 28.40 18.54 -24.29
C LYS A 407 28.08 19.89 -24.92
N ASP A 408 28.77 20.25 -26.00
CA ASP A 408 28.66 21.57 -26.65
C ASP A 408 27.40 21.71 -27.53
N LEU A 409 26.56 20.67 -27.55
CA LEU A 409 25.35 20.61 -28.36
C LEU A 409 24.14 20.33 -27.49
N ASN A 410 23.08 21.10 -27.74
CA ASN A 410 21.83 21.04 -27.03
C ASN A 410 20.72 20.55 -27.95
N LEU A 411 19.89 19.63 -27.45
CA LEU A 411 18.65 19.22 -28.10
C LEU A 411 17.49 20.01 -27.51
N ASN A 412 16.78 20.76 -28.35
CA ASN A 412 15.64 21.59 -27.98
C ASN A 412 14.37 21.02 -28.60
N VAL A 413 13.45 20.52 -27.77
CA VAL A 413 12.14 20.05 -28.21
C VAL A 413 11.27 21.27 -28.53
N LEU A 414 10.74 21.32 -29.74
CA LEU A 414 9.99 22.44 -30.27
C LEU A 414 8.51 22.32 -29.90
N GLY A 415 7.80 23.45 -29.90
CA GLY A 415 6.35 23.48 -29.68
C GLY A 415 5.87 23.13 -28.27
N THR A 416 6.76 22.79 -27.34
CA THR A 416 6.35 22.35 -25.99
C THR A 416 5.69 23.47 -25.20
N LYS A 417 4.37 23.35 -25.00
CA LYS A 417 3.59 24.20 -24.08
C LYS A 417 3.55 23.59 -22.69
N THR A 418 3.19 24.37 -21.68
CA THR A 418 2.95 23.80 -20.34
C THR A 418 1.55 24.19 -19.88
N VAL A 419 0.90 23.27 -19.18
CA VAL A 419 -0.43 23.46 -18.60
C VAL A 419 -0.27 23.41 -17.08
N PHE A 420 -0.97 24.31 -16.39
CA PHE A 420 -0.98 24.32 -14.93
C PHE A 420 -1.79 23.13 -14.41
N PHE A 421 -1.12 22.15 -13.81
CA PHE A 421 -1.69 20.88 -13.34
C PHE A 421 -1.01 20.44 -12.04
N LYS A 422 -1.78 20.02 -11.03
CA LYS A 422 -1.28 19.69 -9.67
C LYS A 422 -0.40 20.80 -9.09
N ASN A 423 -0.87 22.04 -9.20
CA ASN A 423 -0.17 23.27 -8.77
C ASN A 423 1.21 23.50 -9.42
N LYS A 424 1.48 22.92 -10.60
CA LYS A 424 2.76 23.09 -11.32
C LYS A 424 2.51 23.19 -12.82
N ASN A 425 3.35 23.93 -13.54
CA ASN A 425 3.35 23.91 -15.00
C ASN A 425 3.97 22.60 -15.49
N ARG A 426 3.20 21.77 -16.20
CA ARG A 426 3.59 20.45 -16.68
C ARG A 426 3.34 20.30 -18.18
N VAL A 427 4.14 19.46 -18.83
CA VAL A 427 3.91 19.03 -20.21
C VAL A 427 2.99 17.81 -20.18
N LEU A 428 1.85 17.91 -20.85
CA LEU A 428 0.81 16.87 -20.88
C LEU A 428 0.62 16.39 -22.32
N TYR A 429 0.64 15.08 -22.54
CA TYR A 429 0.35 14.46 -23.84
C TYR A 429 -0.91 13.60 -23.78
N ALA A 430 -1.73 13.64 -24.82
CA ALA A 430 -2.93 12.83 -24.94
C ALA A 430 -2.61 11.43 -25.48
N LYS A 431 -3.15 10.38 -24.86
CA LYS A 431 -2.84 8.99 -25.22
C LYS A 431 -3.52 8.49 -26.49
N ASN A 432 -4.63 9.10 -26.89
CA ASN A 432 -5.44 8.68 -28.04
C ASN A 432 -5.09 9.49 -29.29
N THR A 433 -3.85 9.99 -29.36
CA THR A 433 -3.36 10.81 -30.47
C THR A 433 -1.92 10.40 -30.77
N ARG A 434 -1.50 10.58 -32.02
CA ARG A 434 -0.09 10.47 -32.38
C ARG A 434 0.66 11.62 -31.71
N ILE A 435 1.66 11.30 -30.89
CA ILE A 435 2.49 12.29 -30.21
C ILE A 435 3.72 12.55 -31.07
N LEU A 436 3.91 13.79 -31.48
CA LEU A 436 5.08 14.25 -32.20
C LEU A 436 6.01 14.99 -31.23
N LEU A 437 7.31 14.75 -31.34
CA LEU A 437 8.33 15.32 -30.47
C LEU A 437 9.37 16.05 -31.31
N PRO A 438 8.95 17.03 -32.13
CA PRO A 438 9.88 17.71 -33.04
C PRO A 438 10.99 18.38 -32.25
N PHE A 439 12.22 18.35 -32.78
CA PHE A 439 13.35 18.97 -32.09
C PHE A 439 14.36 19.59 -33.04
N SER A 440 15.11 20.56 -32.53
CA SER A 440 16.27 21.15 -33.19
C SER A 440 17.53 20.89 -32.37
N ILE A 441 18.68 20.79 -33.04
CA ILE A 441 19.99 20.68 -32.38
C ILE A 441 20.73 22.00 -32.57
N THR A 442 21.11 22.62 -31.46
CA THR A 442 21.85 23.89 -31.44
C THR A 442 23.16 23.76 -30.69
N THR A 443 24.11 24.64 -30.95
CA THR A 443 25.29 24.82 -30.10
C THR A 443 24.89 25.51 -28.79
N ASP A 444 25.84 25.62 -27.84
CA ASP A 444 25.66 26.41 -26.62
C ASP A 444 25.39 27.90 -26.90
N HIS A 445 25.80 28.40 -28.07
CA HIS A 445 25.52 29.76 -28.54
C HIS A 445 24.15 29.89 -29.23
N GLY A 446 23.37 28.81 -29.32
CA GLY A 446 22.05 28.80 -29.96
C GLY A 446 22.08 28.69 -31.49
N GLU A 447 23.25 28.55 -32.10
CA GLU A 447 23.40 28.41 -33.54
C GLU A 447 23.01 26.99 -34.00
N ARG A 448 22.31 26.89 -35.13
CA ARG A 448 21.97 25.58 -35.73
C ARG A 448 23.18 25.00 -36.47
N LEU A 449 23.32 23.68 -36.41
CA LEU A 449 24.37 22.99 -37.15
C LEU A 449 23.97 22.82 -38.62
N SER A 450 24.72 23.44 -39.55
CA SER A 450 24.57 23.22 -40.99
C SER A 450 25.31 21.95 -41.43
N LYS A 451 24.79 20.78 -41.03
CA LYS A 451 25.42 19.50 -41.35
C LYS A 451 24.39 18.42 -41.69
N ILE A 452 24.63 17.73 -42.81
CA ILE A 452 23.89 16.53 -43.18
C ILE A 452 24.52 15.30 -42.52
N ILE A 453 23.70 14.51 -41.85
CA ILE A 453 24.09 13.27 -41.18
C ILE A 453 23.53 12.09 -41.96
N PRO A 454 24.39 11.26 -42.59
CA PRO A 454 23.92 10.23 -43.52
C PRO A 454 23.15 9.10 -42.83
N ARG A 455 23.52 8.77 -41.58
CA ARG A 455 22.84 7.76 -40.77
C ARG A 455 22.81 8.19 -39.32
N SER A 456 21.61 8.26 -38.76
CA SER A 456 21.38 8.60 -37.36
C SER A 456 20.25 7.78 -36.78
N VAL A 457 20.09 7.86 -35.46
CA VAL A 457 19.09 7.13 -34.70
C VAL A 457 18.52 8.05 -33.63
N ILE A 458 17.20 8.16 -33.58
CA ILE A 458 16.49 8.73 -32.43
C ILE A 458 16.17 7.60 -31.46
N GLN A 459 16.49 7.79 -30.19
CA GLN A 459 16.10 6.91 -29.11
C GLN A 459 15.21 7.68 -28.14
N ILE A 460 13.98 7.18 -27.93
CA ILE A 460 13.02 7.74 -26.98
C ILE A 460 12.89 6.77 -25.82
N LEU A 461 13.16 7.22 -24.60
CA LEU A 461 12.99 6.45 -23.38
C LEU A 461 12.02 7.18 -22.46
N ILE A 462 11.08 6.43 -21.87
CA ILE A 462 10.15 6.95 -20.87
C ILE A 462 10.36 6.16 -19.61
N LYS A 463 10.75 6.86 -18.55
CA LYS A 463 11.03 6.29 -17.24
C LYS A 463 10.02 6.82 -16.23
N ASP A 464 9.58 5.96 -15.32
CA ASP A 464 8.77 6.38 -14.18
C ASP A 464 9.58 7.38 -13.33
N ALA A 465 9.01 8.54 -12.98
CA ALA A 465 9.79 9.60 -12.33
C ALA A 465 10.16 9.29 -10.86
N GLU A 466 9.44 8.39 -10.19
CA GLU A 466 9.68 8.02 -8.80
C GLU A 466 10.68 6.86 -8.70
N THR A 467 10.46 5.80 -9.50
CA THR A 467 11.24 4.56 -9.46
C THR A 467 12.39 4.53 -10.48
N MET A 468 12.39 5.43 -11.46
CA MET A 468 13.32 5.46 -12.60
C MET A 468 13.32 4.19 -13.46
N LYS A 469 12.32 3.32 -13.27
CA LYS A 469 12.14 2.11 -14.07
C LYS A 469 11.78 2.49 -15.50
N LEU A 470 12.39 1.83 -16.48
CA LEU A 470 12.04 2.00 -17.89
C LEU A 470 10.62 1.45 -18.13
N VAL A 471 9.74 2.30 -18.65
CA VAL A 471 8.33 2.00 -18.90
C VAL A 471 8.10 1.80 -20.39
N PHE A 472 8.69 2.65 -21.22
CA PHE A 472 8.54 2.59 -22.67
C PHE A 472 9.85 2.97 -23.36
N ARG A 473 10.06 2.37 -24.53
CA ARG A 473 11.24 2.61 -25.36
C ARG A 473 10.87 2.54 -26.83
N LYS A 474 11.44 3.45 -27.61
CA LYS A 474 11.39 3.43 -29.07
C LYS A 474 12.72 3.83 -29.68
N THR A 475 13.03 3.25 -30.84
CA THR A 475 14.25 3.58 -31.60
C THR A 475 13.87 3.75 -33.07
N ILE A 476 14.23 4.88 -33.64
CA ILE A 476 13.86 5.28 -35.02
C ILE A 476 15.15 5.52 -35.78
N LYS A 477 15.37 4.76 -36.86
CA LYS A 477 16.55 4.91 -37.72
C LYS A 477 16.25 5.93 -38.80
N LEU A 478 17.18 6.84 -39.04
CA LEU A 478 17.06 7.93 -40.00
C LEU A 478 18.23 7.93 -40.98
N VAL A 479 17.97 8.47 -42.17
CA VAL A 479 18.92 8.53 -43.29
C VAL A 479 18.93 9.94 -43.85
N ASP A 480 20.12 10.47 -44.12
CA ASP A 480 20.35 11.79 -44.76
C ASP A 480 19.60 12.97 -44.11
N ILE A 481 19.71 13.09 -42.78
CA ILE A 481 19.05 14.15 -42.01
C ILE A 481 19.87 15.45 -42.04
N ASP A 482 19.23 16.54 -42.42
CA ASP A 482 19.79 17.89 -42.42
C ASP A 482 19.56 18.59 -41.07
N LEU A 483 20.62 18.76 -40.27
CA LEU A 483 20.55 19.38 -38.95
C LEU A 483 20.27 20.89 -38.97
N SER A 484 20.25 21.53 -40.15
CA SER A 484 19.85 22.93 -40.26
C SER A 484 18.32 23.11 -40.12
N LYS A 485 17.56 22.02 -40.32
CA LYS A 485 16.11 21.97 -40.24
C LYS A 485 15.65 21.31 -38.95
N ASP A 486 14.36 21.50 -38.65
CA ASP A 486 13.70 20.83 -37.54
C ASP A 486 13.51 19.35 -37.90
N ILE A 487 13.66 18.47 -36.90
CA ILE A 487 13.56 17.01 -37.07
C ILE A 487 12.20 16.58 -36.51
N ASP A 488 11.29 16.20 -37.39
CA ASP A 488 9.89 15.86 -37.07
C ASP A 488 9.64 14.34 -36.96
N GLU A 489 10.66 13.51 -37.23
CA GLU A 489 10.55 12.05 -37.25
C GLU A 489 10.51 11.41 -35.86
N ALA A 490 10.67 12.18 -34.78
CA ALA A 490 10.46 11.69 -33.43
C ALA A 490 8.96 11.63 -33.10
N PHE A 491 8.41 10.42 -32.98
CA PHE A 491 7.00 10.24 -32.63
C PHE A 491 6.72 9.00 -31.78
N ILE A 492 5.61 9.04 -31.04
CA ILE A 492 4.97 7.90 -30.39
C ILE A 492 3.61 7.71 -31.05
N THR A 493 3.34 6.51 -31.54
CA THR A 493 2.04 6.17 -32.15
C THR A 493 0.96 6.05 -31.08
N GLU A 494 -0.29 6.17 -31.49
CA GLU A 494 -1.45 6.01 -30.60
C GLU A 494 -1.45 4.65 -29.86
N LYS A 495 -1.18 3.55 -30.57
CA LYS A 495 -1.09 2.20 -29.97
C LYS A 495 0.07 2.09 -28.98
N GLU A 496 1.20 2.73 -29.27
CA GLU A 496 2.35 2.76 -28.36
C GLU A 496 2.01 3.56 -27.11
N SER A 497 1.38 4.73 -27.25
CA SER A 497 0.99 5.55 -26.10
C SER A 497 0.00 4.82 -25.22
N GLU A 498 -0.93 4.04 -25.74
CA GLU A 498 -1.87 3.22 -24.95
C GLU A 498 -1.17 2.33 -23.90
N SER A 499 0.00 1.77 -24.23
CA SER A 499 0.78 0.90 -23.33
C SER A 499 1.40 1.63 -22.13
N ILE A 500 1.58 2.95 -22.22
CA ILE A 500 2.20 3.78 -21.19
C ILE A 500 1.16 4.10 -20.10
N PRO A 501 1.41 3.90 -18.80
CA PRO A 501 0.45 4.25 -17.76
C PRO A 501 0.06 5.74 -17.78
N CYS A 502 -1.15 6.06 -17.33
CA CYS A 502 -1.66 7.44 -17.26
C CYS A 502 -1.48 8.02 -15.86
N ASN A 503 -1.58 9.35 -15.74
CA ASN A 503 -1.74 10.07 -14.47
C ASN A 503 -0.57 9.93 -13.48
N THR A 504 0.57 9.46 -13.99
CA THR A 504 1.86 9.40 -13.30
C THR A 504 2.85 10.33 -13.99
N GLU A 505 3.76 10.88 -13.23
CA GLU A 505 4.84 11.71 -13.77
C GLU A 505 5.91 10.80 -14.38
N PHE A 506 6.33 11.10 -15.60
CA PHE A 506 7.39 10.39 -16.29
C PHE A 506 8.55 11.32 -16.62
N LYS A 507 9.73 10.74 -16.70
CA LYS A 507 10.90 11.36 -17.31
C LYS A 507 11.02 10.85 -18.75
N LEU A 508 10.78 11.75 -19.70
CA LEU A 508 11.06 11.56 -21.11
C LEU A 508 12.54 11.86 -21.37
N GLU A 509 13.24 10.93 -22.00
CA GLU A 509 14.61 11.10 -22.48
C GLU A 509 14.61 10.91 -23.99
N ILE A 510 15.02 11.95 -24.73
CA ILE A 510 15.18 11.90 -26.19
C ILE A 510 16.66 12.03 -26.49
N SER A 511 17.22 11.00 -27.12
CA SER A 511 18.60 10.99 -27.59
C SER A 511 18.63 10.96 -29.11
N TYR A 512 19.46 11.81 -29.70
CA TYR A 512 19.79 11.76 -31.12
C TYR A 512 21.24 11.30 -31.28
N ILE A 513 21.45 10.16 -31.94
CA ILE A 513 22.71 9.41 -31.95
C ILE A 513 23.16 9.20 -33.39
N TRP A 514 24.43 9.44 -33.69
CA TRP A 514 25.03 9.18 -35.00
C TRP A 514 26.48 8.73 -34.88
N LYS A 515 27.07 8.27 -35.98
CA LYS A 515 28.50 7.89 -36.00
C LYS A 515 29.39 9.10 -36.25
N SER A 516 30.43 9.24 -35.43
CA SER A 516 31.52 10.19 -35.67
C SER A 516 32.33 9.80 -36.93
N LYS A 517 33.22 10.69 -37.39
CA LYS A 517 34.21 10.36 -38.43
C LYS A 517 35.09 9.15 -38.05
N SER A 518 35.30 8.93 -36.74
CA SER A 518 36.04 7.78 -36.20
C SER A 518 35.19 6.52 -36.01
N GLY A 519 33.92 6.54 -36.44
CA GLY A 519 33.01 5.39 -36.34
C GLY A 519 32.40 5.15 -34.95
N LYS A 520 32.76 5.96 -33.94
CA LYS A 520 32.19 5.89 -32.58
C LYS A 520 30.79 6.50 -32.56
N ASN A 521 29.86 5.91 -31.79
CA ASN A 521 28.54 6.51 -31.58
C ASN A 521 28.71 7.76 -30.70
N ILE A 522 28.26 8.89 -31.20
CA ILE A 522 28.18 10.17 -30.50
C ILE A 522 26.73 10.66 -30.55
N GLY A 523 26.32 11.49 -29.60
CA GLY A 523 24.94 11.96 -29.59
C GLY A 523 24.67 13.10 -28.63
N VAL A 524 23.46 13.61 -28.70
CA VAL A 524 22.91 14.62 -27.80
C VAL A 524 21.69 14.07 -27.07
N LEU A 525 21.39 14.61 -25.90
CA LEU A 525 20.33 14.13 -25.02
C LEU A 525 19.52 15.30 -24.47
N LYS A 526 18.19 15.17 -24.47
CA LYS A 526 17.29 16.02 -23.69
C LYS A 526 16.48 15.19 -22.72
N ASN A 527 16.32 15.72 -21.51
CA ASN A 527 15.40 15.18 -20.51
C ASN A 527 14.26 16.17 -20.27
N GLN A 528 13.03 15.68 -20.15
CA GLN A 528 11.85 16.47 -19.83
C GLN A 528 10.90 15.66 -18.95
N TYR A 529 10.21 16.31 -18.01
CA TYR A 529 9.16 15.66 -17.23
C TYR A 529 7.80 15.86 -17.90
N ILE A 530 7.09 14.76 -18.11
CA ILE A 530 5.85 14.73 -18.89
C ILE A 530 4.79 13.89 -18.16
N HIS A 531 3.52 14.08 -18.51
CA HIS A 531 2.44 13.16 -18.13
C HIS A 531 1.67 12.72 -19.36
N PHE A 532 1.18 11.48 -19.33
CA PHE A 532 0.22 10.97 -20.29
C PHE A 532 -1.18 11.00 -19.68
N ILE A 533 -2.12 11.60 -20.39
CA ILE A 533 -3.52 11.72 -19.97
C ILE A 533 -4.45 11.18 -21.07
N LYS A 534 -5.64 10.72 -20.66
CA LYS A 534 -6.74 10.39 -21.58
C LYS A 534 -7.61 11.63 -21.76
N ASN A 535 -8.93 11.53 -21.58
CA ASN A 535 -9.79 12.70 -21.61
C ASN A 535 -9.92 13.35 -20.24
N VAL A 536 -9.71 12.61 -19.14
CA VAL A 536 -9.77 13.14 -17.78
C VAL A 536 -8.49 12.84 -17.00
N VAL A 537 -8.08 13.76 -16.14
CA VAL A 537 -6.93 13.63 -15.23
C VAL A 537 -7.32 13.94 -13.79
N TYR A 538 -6.84 13.13 -12.85
CA TYR A 538 -7.01 13.35 -11.41
C TYR A 538 -6.08 14.47 -10.92
N ASP A 539 -6.66 15.48 -10.26
CA ASP A 539 -5.91 16.55 -9.62
C ASP A 539 -5.77 16.28 -8.11
N ARG A 540 -6.87 16.39 -7.36
CA ARG A 540 -6.88 16.24 -5.89
C ARG A 540 -8.25 15.90 -5.33
N ILE A 541 -8.27 15.38 -4.10
CA ILE A 541 -9.47 15.36 -3.24
C ILE A 541 -9.50 16.67 -2.45
N GLY A 542 -10.60 17.39 -2.56
CA GLY A 542 -10.83 18.69 -1.95
C GLY A 542 -11.53 18.63 -0.59
N GLU A 543 -12.27 19.69 -0.31
CA GLU A 543 -12.98 19.92 0.94
C GLU A 543 -14.12 18.92 1.19
N ARG A 544 -14.49 18.82 2.47
CA ARG A 544 -15.63 18.02 2.93
C ARG A 544 -16.94 18.73 2.61
N ILE A 545 -17.92 17.94 2.16
CA ILE A 545 -19.29 18.37 1.87
C ILE A 545 -20.18 17.80 2.99
N GLY A 546 -20.58 18.67 3.91
CA GLY A 546 -21.44 18.28 5.04
C GLY A 546 -20.72 17.51 6.15
N ASP A 547 -21.52 16.79 6.94
CA ASP A 547 -21.08 15.98 8.07
C ASP A 547 -20.78 14.53 7.67
N THR A 548 -20.08 13.80 8.55
CA THR A 548 -19.85 12.37 8.39
C THR A 548 -21.14 11.59 8.61
N ILE A 549 -21.32 10.52 7.84
CA ILE A 549 -22.52 9.68 7.89
C ILE A 549 -22.12 8.32 8.46
N PRO A 550 -22.63 7.93 9.65
CA PRO A 550 -22.29 6.66 10.27
C PRO A 550 -22.98 5.49 9.59
N PHE A 551 -22.22 4.43 9.31
CA PHE A 551 -22.77 3.19 8.74
C PHE A 551 -23.22 2.21 9.85
N ASN A 552 -23.94 2.74 10.86
CA ASN A 552 -24.31 2.02 12.08
C ASN A 552 -25.56 1.12 11.96
N ASN A 553 -26.40 1.29 10.94
CA ASN A 553 -27.54 0.40 10.72
C ASN A 553 -27.07 -0.95 10.16
N ILE A 554 -26.98 -1.97 11.01
CA ILE A 554 -26.46 -3.30 10.63
C ILE A 554 -27.28 -3.97 9.52
N ASN A 555 -28.60 -3.75 9.46
CA ASN A 555 -29.46 -4.41 8.48
C ASN A 555 -29.20 -3.90 7.06
N ILE A 556 -28.85 -2.62 6.93
CA ILE A 556 -28.59 -1.97 5.64
C ILE A 556 -27.10 -2.03 5.30
N HIS A 557 -26.24 -1.86 6.30
CA HIS A 557 -24.80 -1.64 6.10
C HIS A 557 -23.93 -2.84 6.51
N ARG A 558 -24.49 -4.05 6.67
CA ARG A 558 -23.79 -5.27 7.15
C ARG A 558 -22.43 -5.51 6.48
N LYS A 559 -22.33 -5.24 5.18
CA LYS A 559 -21.10 -5.40 4.39
C LYS A 559 -19.92 -4.58 4.90
N PHE A 560 -20.20 -3.42 5.51
CA PHE A 560 -19.19 -2.54 6.10
C PHE A 560 -18.87 -2.85 7.57
N TRP A 561 -19.59 -3.80 8.18
CA TRP A 561 -19.34 -4.24 9.54
C TRP A 561 -18.28 -5.34 9.57
N HIS A 562 -17.26 -5.16 10.41
CA HIS A 562 -16.14 -6.09 10.55
C HIS A 562 -16.02 -6.56 12.00
N LYS A 563 -16.25 -7.85 12.23
CA LYS A 563 -15.95 -8.52 13.50
C LYS A 563 -14.45 -8.77 13.54
N ILE A 564 -13.73 -8.00 14.35
CA ILE A 564 -12.27 -8.09 14.41
C ILE A 564 -11.80 -9.01 15.53
N TRP A 565 -12.61 -9.25 16.56
CA TRP A 565 -12.26 -10.20 17.61
C TRP A 565 -13.51 -10.87 18.19
N ASP A 566 -13.33 -12.11 18.62
CA ASP A 566 -14.29 -12.90 19.39
C ASP A 566 -13.52 -13.79 20.35
N GLY A 567 -13.92 -13.80 21.60
CA GLY A 567 -13.34 -14.72 22.56
C GLY A 567 -13.86 -14.55 23.97
N GLY A 568 -13.37 -15.42 24.83
CA GLY A 568 -13.66 -15.47 26.25
C GLY A 568 -12.78 -16.52 26.90
N TYR A 569 -12.77 -16.57 28.22
CA TYR A 569 -12.01 -17.55 28.97
C TYR A 569 -12.92 -18.29 29.94
N SER A 570 -13.09 -19.60 29.71
CA SER A 570 -13.85 -20.50 30.59
C SER A 570 -13.08 -20.89 31.84
N ASN A 571 -11.75 -20.99 31.75
CA ASN A 571 -10.91 -21.58 32.80
C ASN A 571 -10.59 -20.61 33.94
N SER A 572 -11.02 -19.36 33.86
CA SER A 572 -10.78 -18.34 34.88
C SER A 572 -12.10 -17.72 35.31
N LEU A 573 -12.34 -17.59 36.62
CA LEU A 573 -13.58 -17.03 37.18
C LEU A 573 -13.91 -15.65 36.60
N ARG A 574 -12.87 -14.85 36.35
CA ARG A 574 -12.94 -13.58 35.63
C ARG A 574 -11.80 -13.47 34.65
N TRP A 575 -12.03 -12.73 33.59
CA TRP A 575 -11.01 -12.42 32.61
C TRP A 575 -11.10 -10.97 32.15
N GLU A 576 -9.96 -10.45 31.71
CA GLU A 576 -9.79 -9.11 31.18
C GLU A 576 -8.78 -9.16 30.05
N VAL A 577 -9.14 -8.60 28.90
CA VAL A 577 -8.24 -8.42 27.76
C VAL A 577 -8.15 -6.95 27.42
N VAL A 578 -6.92 -6.45 27.36
CA VAL A 578 -6.61 -5.09 26.91
C VAL A 578 -5.96 -5.19 25.54
N PHE A 579 -6.64 -4.67 24.53
CA PHE A 579 -6.16 -4.62 23.16
C PHE A 579 -5.58 -3.26 22.81
N ASP A 580 -4.36 -3.23 22.28
CA ASP A 580 -3.88 -2.12 21.44
C ASP A 580 -4.23 -2.45 19.98
N VAL A 581 -5.28 -1.82 19.47
CA VAL A 581 -5.85 -2.07 18.14
C VAL A 581 -5.27 -1.08 17.13
N GLN A 582 -4.80 -1.57 15.98
CA GLN A 582 -4.55 -0.80 14.77
C GLN A 582 -5.52 -1.29 13.68
N TYR A 583 -6.37 -0.38 13.20
CA TYR A 583 -7.32 -0.65 12.13
C TYR A 583 -6.95 0.15 10.88
N ILE A 584 -6.71 -0.52 9.77
CA ILE A 584 -6.30 0.11 8.50
C ILE A 584 -7.49 0.13 7.55
N MET A 585 -7.76 1.29 6.95
CA MET A 585 -8.66 1.41 5.81
C MET A 585 -7.81 1.74 4.60
N ALA A 586 -7.89 0.90 3.57
CA ALA A 586 -7.11 1.08 2.36
C ALA A 586 -8.00 0.99 1.13
N LEU A 587 -7.50 1.51 0.02
CA LEU A 587 -8.15 1.36 -1.28
C LEU A 587 -7.50 0.22 -2.06
N ASN A 588 -8.31 -0.75 -2.48
CA ASN A 588 -7.92 -1.84 -3.37
C ASN A 588 -8.26 -1.45 -4.81
N THR A 589 -7.25 -1.40 -5.67
CA THR A 589 -7.40 -1.01 -7.08
C THR A 589 -7.56 -2.19 -8.03
N LYS A 590 -7.44 -3.43 -7.52
CA LYS A 590 -7.42 -4.66 -8.31
C LYS A 590 -8.71 -5.45 -8.21
N GLU A 591 -9.20 -5.63 -6.98
CA GLU A 591 -10.39 -6.41 -6.69
C GLU A 591 -11.62 -5.50 -6.64
N ALA A 592 -12.76 -6.04 -7.05
CA ALA A 592 -14.03 -5.35 -6.96
C ALA A 592 -14.68 -5.63 -5.61
N GLY A 593 -15.33 -4.62 -5.03
CA GLY A 593 -16.10 -4.73 -3.81
C GLY A 593 -15.31 -4.40 -2.54
N ILE A 594 -15.66 -5.12 -1.48
CA ILE A 594 -15.24 -4.87 -0.11
C ILE A 594 -14.48 -6.09 0.37
N ALA A 595 -13.21 -5.92 0.77
CA ALA A 595 -12.42 -6.99 1.36
C ALA A 595 -12.11 -6.67 2.83
N LYS A 596 -12.35 -7.64 3.71
CA LYS A 596 -11.99 -7.54 5.13
C LYS A 596 -10.60 -8.13 5.30
N MET A 597 -9.67 -7.36 5.85
CA MET A 597 -8.32 -7.87 6.11
C MET A 597 -8.38 -8.88 7.25
N GLU A 598 -7.61 -9.96 7.13
CA GLU A 598 -7.46 -10.93 8.21
C GLU A 598 -6.94 -10.25 9.48
N THR A 599 -7.61 -10.49 10.61
CA THR A 599 -7.18 -9.94 11.89
C THR A 599 -6.01 -10.73 12.45
N LYS A 600 -4.89 -10.05 12.66
CA LYS A 600 -3.70 -10.59 13.31
C LYS A 600 -3.68 -10.18 14.77
N THR A 601 -3.61 -11.17 15.65
CA THR A 601 -3.52 -10.96 17.11
C THR A 601 -2.16 -11.39 17.61
N MET A 602 -1.50 -10.56 18.41
CA MET A 602 -0.23 -10.86 19.06
C MET A 602 -0.37 -10.63 20.56
N GLN A 603 -0.32 -11.71 21.33
CA GLN A 603 -0.28 -11.64 22.78
C GLN A 603 1.05 -11.03 23.24
N VAL A 604 0.98 -9.98 24.07
CA VAL A 604 2.14 -9.27 24.62
C VAL A 604 2.47 -9.77 26.01
N SER A 605 1.44 -9.94 26.84
CA SER A 605 1.58 -10.54 28.17
C SER A 605 0.30 -11.25 28.58
N ASP A 606 0.47 -12.25 29.44
CA ASP A 606 -0.59 -13.03 30.05
C ASP A 606 -0.11 -13.45 31.44
N ASN A 607 -0.96 -13.31 32.44
CA ASN A 607 -0.60 -13.55 33.83
C ASN A 607 -0.76 -15.02 34.27
N ILE A 608 -0.96 -15.93 33.32
CA ILE A 608 -0.93 -17.37 33.57
C ILE A 608 0.52 -17.83 33.72
N ASN A 609 0.82 -18.47 34.86
CA ASN A 609 2.05 -19.23 35.03
C ASN A 609 1.88 -20.61 34.40
N GLU A 610 2.84 -21.05 33.59
CA GLU A 610 2.78 -22.32 32.82
C GLU A 610 2.61 -23.60 33.68
N VAL A 611 2.66 -23.49 35.02
CA VAL A 611 2.97 -24.64 35.87
C VAL A 611 1.82 -25.23 36.69
N THR A 612 0.66 -24.61 37.01
CA THR A 612 -0.54 -25.43 37.45
C THR A 612 -1.87 -24.72 37.76
N GLU A 613 -1.93 -23.44 38.13
CA GLU A 613 -3.21 -22.82 38.58
C GLU A 613 -3.61 -21.59 37.76
N TYR A 614 -4.86 -21.60 37.24
CA TYR A 614 -5.44 -20.42 36.61
C TYR A 614 -5.71 -19.34 37.66
N PRO A 615 -5.30 -18.08 37.43
CA PRO A 615 -5.58 -17.00 38.36
C PRO A 615 -7.09 -16.76 38.45
N LYS A 616 -7.57 -16.30 39.63
CA LYS A 616 -8.97 -15.88 39.82
C LYS A 616 -9.40 -14.81 38.79
N ARG A 617 -8.47 -13.94 38.37
CA ARG A 617 -8.64 -12.98 37.28
C ARG A 617 -7.48 -13.13 36.29
N ARG A 618 -7.78 -13.65 35.10
CA ARG A 618 -6.82 -13.64 33.99
C ARG A 618 -6.74 -12.25 33.37
N GLN A 619 -5.54 -11.75 33.14
CA GLN A 619 -5.28 -10.46 32.50
C GLN A 619 -4.35 -10.67 31.32
N ILE A 620 -4.81 -10.24 30.16
CA ILE A 620 -4.07 -10.40 28.91
C ILE A 620 -3.93 -9.04 28.26
N HIS A 621 -2.70 -8.74 27.85
CA HIS A 621 -2.44 -7.62 26.97
C HIS A 621 -2.12 -8.16 25.59
N ALA A 622 -2.83 -7.68 24.58
CA ALA A 622 -2.64 -8.11 23.20
C ALA A 622 -2.62 -6.93 22.24
N ARG A 623 -1.94 -7.10 21.11
CA ARG A 623 -2.00 -6.18 19.98
C ARG A 623 -2.85 -6.80 18.89
N LEU A 624 -3.76 -6.01 18.34
CA LEU A 624 -4.65 -6.44 17.27
C LEU A 624 -4.40 -5.57 16.05
N LYS A 625 -4.11 -6.19 14.91
CA LYS A 625 -4.02 -5.49 13.62
C LYS A 625 -5.08 -6.06 12.69
N SER A 626 -5.99 -5.21 12.25
CA SER A 626 -7.07 -5.56 11.32
C SER A 626 -7.30 -4.42 10.34
N GLY A 627 -8.24 -4.57 9.43
CA GLY A 627 -8.54 -3.53 8.46
C GLY A 627 -9.58 -3.91 7.42
N PHE A 628 -9.79 -2.98 6.50
CA PHE A 628 -10.81 -3.05 5.48
C PHE A 628 -10.30 -2.39 4.20
N GLU A 629 -10.46 -3.08 3.09
CA GLU A 629 -10.11 -2.59 1.77
C GLU A 629 -11.36 -2.26 0.97
N LEU A 630 -11.44 -1.02 0.49
CA LEU A 630 -12.50 -0.50 -0.37
C LEU A 630 -12.03 -0.53 -1.83
N SER A 631 -12.81 -1.11 -2.73
CA SER A 631 -12.65 -0.83 -4.16
C SER A 631 -13.39 0.45 -4.56
N PHE A 632 -13.11 0.98 -5.75
CA PHE A 632 -13.87 2.12 -6.25
C PHE A 632 -15.33 1.76 -6.60
N GLU A 633 -15.60 0.50 -6.95
CA GLU A 633 -16.96 0.00 -7.11
C GLU A 633 -17.70 0.02 -5.76
N ALA A 634 -17.02 -0.34 -4.67
CA ALA A 634 -17.58 -0.18 -3.33
C ALA A 634 -17.83 1.29 -2.97
N ILE A 635 -16.94 2.20 -3.36
CA ILE A 635 -17.15 3.65 -3.19
C ILE A 635 -18.39 4.11 -3.98
N ASN A 636 -18.61 3.65 -5.20
CA ASN A 636 -19.84 3.94 -5.94
C ASN A 636 -21.10 3.40 -5.26
N GLN A 637 -21.02 2.21 -4.64
CA GLN A 637 -22.13 1.70 -3.83
C GLN A 637 -22.37 2.57 -2.59
N VAL A 638 -21.31 3.10 -1.96
CA VAL A 638 -21.44 4.07 -0.85
C VAL A 638 -22.12 5.34 -1.34
N LEU A 639 -21.71 5.90 -2.50
CA LEU A 639 -22.34 7.09 -3.09
C LEU A 639 -23.84 6.86 -3.33
N GLN A 640 -24.22 5.72 -3.89
CA GLN A 640 -25.62 5.37 -4.12
C GLN A 640 -26.42 5.27 -2.80
N ILE A 641 -25.86 4.64 -1.76
CA ILE A 641 -26.49 4.59 -0.42
C ILE A 641 -26.70 6.01 0.15
N LEU A 642 -25.79 6.93 -0.16
CA LEU A 642 -25.84 8.34 0.26
C LEU A 642 -26.63 9.23 -0.72
N ASN A 643 -27.41 8.64 -1.63
CA ASN A 643 -28.19 9.33 -2.67
C ASN A 643 -27.36 10.28 -3.53
N GLN A 644 -26.11 9.92 -3.83
CA GLN A 644 -25.21 10.64 -4.73
C GLN A 644 -25.07 9.90 -6.06
N GLU A 645 -24.75 10.65 -7.11
CA GLU A 645 -24.47 10.09 -8.43
C GLU A 645 -23.20 9.22 -8.37
N PRO A 646 -23.21 7.98 -8.91
CA PRO A 646 -22.02 7.16 -8.97
C PRO A 646 -20.99 7.76 -9.93
N LEU A 647 -19.69 7.54 -9.66
CA LEU A 647 -18.62 7.94 -10.56
C LEU A 647 -18.68 7.12 -11.86
N ASP A 648 -18.53 7.79 -13.00
CA ASP A 648 -18.51 7.14 -14.30
C ASP A 648 -17.27 6.23 -14.51
N ALA A 649 -17.32 5.40 -15.54
CA ALA A 649 -16.26 4.45 -15.85
C ALA A 649 -14.90 5.12 -16.17
N GLU A 650 -14.92 6.35 -16.72
CA GLU A 650 -13.72 7.08 -17.08
C GLU A 650 -13.01 7.63 -15.83
N LEU A 651 -13.75 8.22 -14.89
CA LEU A 651 -13.28 8.67 -13.59
C LEU A 651 -12.73 7.49 -12.76
N LEU A 652 -13.47 6.38 -12.71
CA LEU A 652 -13.00 5.17 -12.04
C LEU A 652 -11.67 4.67 -12.63
N TYR A 653 -11.53 4.67 -13.96
CA TYR A 653 -10.27 4.30 -14.63
C TYR A 653 -9.12 5.23 -14.24
N VAL A 654 -9.38 6.53 -14.20
CA VAL A 654 -8.40 7.58 -13.85
C VAL A 654 -7.94 7.42 -12.40
N LEU A 655 -8.86 7.21 -11.46
CA LEU A 655 -8.58 7.06 -10.05
C LEU A 655 -7.83 5.75 -9.71
N LYS A 656 -8.11 4.65 -10.42
CA LYS A 656 -7.38 3.38 -10.28
C LYS A 656 -5.89 3.47 -10.61
N ARG A 657 -5.52 4.43 -11.46
CA ARG A 657 -4.13 4.64 -11.93
C ARG A 657 -3.46 5.90 -11.38
N SER A 658 -4.14 6.65 -10.52
CA SER A 658 -3.60 7.88 -9.96
C SER A 658 -3.02 7.68 -8.56
N ASP A 659 -2.41 8.74 -8.03
CA ASP A 659 -2.02 8.84 -6.63
C ASP A 659 -3.21 8.87 -5.64
N ALA A 660 -4.46 8.81 -6.12
CA ALA A 660 -5.64 8.83 -5.26
C ALA A 660 -5.57 7.76 -4.15
N LYS A 661 -4.98 6.59 -4.44
CA LYS A 661 -4.77 5.53 -3.44
C LYS A 661 -4.08 6.05 -2.17
N LYS A 662 -3.12 6.97 -2.29
CA LYS A 662 -2.39 7.54 -1.13
C LYS A 662 -3.33 8.31 -0.21
N SER A 663 -4.37 8.95 -0.75
CA SER A 663 -5.37 9.67 0.02
C SER A 663 -6.32 8.75 0.79
N PHE A 664 -6.55 7.52 0.31
CA PHE A 664 -7.45 6.55 0.95
C PHE A 664 -6.77 5.62 1.95
N SER A 665 -5.44 5.61 2.03
CA SER A 665 -4.69 4.81 3.01
C SER A 665 -4.71 5.48 4.38
N LEU A 666 -5.69 5.12 5.19
CA LEU A 666 -5.90 5.68 6.51
C LEU A 666 -5.76 4.61 7.60
N SER A 667 -5.37 5.02 8.79
CA SER A 667 -5.29 4.12 9.96
C SER A 667 -5.85 4.79 11.21
N ALA A 668 -6.52 3.99 12.03
CA ALA A 668 -6.92 4.32 13.39
C ALA A 668 -6.15 3.47 14.39
N ARG A 669 -5.91 4.04 15.57
CA ARG A 669 -5.41 3.30 16.73
C ARG A 669 -6.36 3.49 17.89
N TYR A 670 -6.71 2.38 18.54
CA TYR A 670 -7.63 2.37 19.67
C TYR A 670 -7.12 1.45 20.76
N ARG A 671 -7.40 1.79 22.03
CA ARG A 671 -7.19 0.89 23.15
C ARG A 671 -8.54 0.39 23.62
N ALA A 672 -8.81 -0.89 23.42
CA ALA A 672 -10.05 -1.53 23.86
C ALA A 672 -9.80 -2.36 25.14
N GLU A 673 -10.76 -2.34 26.06
CA GLU A 673 -10.72 -3.14 27.28
C GLU A 673 -12.01 -3.98 27.35
N MET A 674 -11.85 -5.29 27.44
CA MET A 674 -12.95 -6.25 27.46
C MET A 674 -12.86 -7.10 28.72
N LYS A 675 -13.99 -7.32 29.39
CA LYS A 675 -14.06 -8.01 30.69
C LYS A 675 -15.26 -8.96 30.71
N GLY A 676 -15.08 -10.14 31.30
CA GLY A 676 -16.14 -11.13 31.46
C GLY A 676 -15.89 -12.08 32.62
N ARG A 677 -16.90 -12.90 32.93
CA ARG A 677 -16.83 -14.04 33.86
C ARG A 677 -16.45 -15.31 33.11
N ALA A 678 -16.19 -16.38 33.85
CA ALA A 678 -16.06 -17.73 33.28
C ALA A 678 -17.27 -18.06 32.41
N GLY A 679 -17.03 -18.46 31.15
CA GLY A 679 -18.07 -18.81 30.18
C GLY A 679 -18.61 -17.63 29.37
N ASP A 680 -18.47 -16.39 29.86
CA ASP A 680 -18.83 -15.21 29.07
C ASP A 680 -17.90 -15.10 27.85
N THR A 681 -18.49 -14.78 26.70
CA THR A 681 -17.76 -14.38 25.49
C THR A 681 -18.02 -12.91 25.20
N SER A 682 -17.06 -12.27 24.54
CA SER A 682 -17.23 -10.90 24.06
C SER A 682 -16.70 -10.80 22.64
N THR A 683 -17.27 -9.86 21.91
CA THR A 683 -16.90 -9.61 20.52
C THR A 683 -16.58 -8.14 20.31
N LEU A 684 -15.61 -7.86 19.45
CA LEU A 684 -15.24 -6.52 19.05
C LEU A 684 -15.57 -6.33 17.57
N TRP A 685 -16.45 -5.40 17.29
CA TRP A 685 -16.91 -5.02 15.95
C TRP A 685 -16.40 -3.64 15.58
N THR A 686 -16.28 -3.40 14.29
CA THR A 686 -16.04 -2.07 13.75
C THR A 686 -16.97 -1.76 12.59
N TYR A 687 -17.28 -0.46 12.42
CA TYR A 687 -17.95 0.07 11.24
C TYR A 687 -17.47 1.50 10.96
N PRO A 688 -17.37 1.93 9.69
CA PRO A 688 -16.86 3.25 9.33
C PRO A 688 -17.95 4.34 9.35
N GLU A 689 -17.53 5.60 9.42
CA GLU A 689 -18.29 6.73 8.91
C GLU A 689 -17.64 7.29 7.64
N PHE A 690 -18.48 7.63 6.67
CA PHE A 690 -18.04 8.23 5.42
C PHE A 690 -18.36 9.72 5.39
N ALA A 691 -17.42 10.51 4.92
CA ALA A 691 -17.65 11.89 4.53
C ALA A 691 -17.75 11.99 3.01
N LEU A 692 -18.64 12.86 2.53
CA LEU A 692 -18.62 13.28 1.13
C LEU A 692 -17.54 14.36 0.97
N ARG A 693 -16.76 14.28 -0.11
CA ARG A 693 -15.72 15.24 -0.44
C ARG A 693 -15.81 15.64 -1.89
N LYS A 694 -15.35 16.84 -2.20
CA LYS A 694 -15.14 17.24 -3.59
C LYS A 694 -13.98 16.46 -4.19
N LEU A 695 -14.19 15.94 -5.38
CA LEU A 695 -13.18 15.34 -6.22
C LEU A 695 -12.90 16.30 -7.38
N HIS A 696 -11.72 16.92 -7.37
CA HIS A 696 -11.28 17.79 -8.46
C HIS A 696 -10.57 16.95 -9.51
N VAL A 697 -11.12 16.98 -10.72
CA VAL A 697 -10.51 16.42 -11.91
C VAL A 697 -10.40 17.52 -12.97
N SER A 698 -9.66 17.26 -14.03
CA SER A 698 -9.63 18.16 -15.17
C SER A 698 -9.85 17.38 -16.45
N LYS A 699 -10.73 17.89 -17.31
CA LYS A 699 -11.02 17.31 -18.62
C LYS A 699 -10.15 18.00 -19.67
N VAL A 700 -9.63 17.24 -20.62
CA VAL A 700 -8.90 17.78 -21.77
C VAL A 700 -9.88 18.57 -22.63
N GLU A 701 -9.57 19.83 -22.88
CA GLU A 701 -10.40 20.73 -23.68
C GLU A 701 -9.86 20.82 -25.11
N SER A 702 -8.55 21.06 -25.27
CA SER A 702 -7.92 21.10 -26.58
C SER A 702 -6.54 20.44 -26.61
N ILE A 703 -6.24 19.82 -27.75
CA ILE A 703 -5.00 19.13 -28.09
C ILE A 703 -4.47 19.76 -29.37
N ASP A 704 -3.17 20.02 -29.46
CA ASP A 704 -2.54 20.53 -30.68
C ASP A 704 -2.22 19.42 -31.70
N SER A 705 -1.66 19.81 -32.84
CA SER A 705 -1.23 18.90 -33.90
C SER A 705 -0.07 17.98 -33.50
N TYR A 706 0.62 18.25 -32.38
CA TYR A 706 1.70 17.42 -31.86
C TYR A 706 1.21 16.39 -30.83
N GLY A 707 -0.10 16.33 -30.57
CA GLY A 707 -0.70 15.46 -29.55
C GLY A 707 -0.48 15.98 -28.13
N GLN A 708 -0.07 17.25 -27.99
CA GLN A 708 0.11 17.90 -26.71
C GLN A 708 -1.19 18.57 -26.26
N VAL A 709 -1.51 18.44 -24.98
CA VAL A 709 -2.68 19.10 -24.38
C VAL A 709 -2.35 20.56 -24.12
N ILE A 710 -3.15 21.46 -24.70
CA ILE A 710 -2.95 22.92 -24.62
C ILE A 710 -3.74 23.50 -23.44
N SER A 711 -4.95 22.97 -23.20
CA SER A 711 -5.85 23.46 -22.17
C SER A 711 -6.62 22.31 -21.52
N ILE A 712 -6.92 22.49 -20.23
CA ILE A 712 -7.73 21.58 -19.44
C ILE A 712 -8.82 22.38 -18.74
N MET A 713 -10.02 21.82 -18.69
CA MET A 713 -11.18 22.40 -18.02
C MET A 713 -11.39 21.70 -16.67
N PRO A 714 -11.31 22.42 -15.53
CA PRO A 714 -11.59 21.85 -14.23
C PRO A 714 -13.03 21.32 -14.13
N GLN A 715 -13.21 20.16 -13.51
CA GLN A 715 -14.50 19.58 -13.17
C GLN A 715 -14.52 19.13 -11.72
N GLU A 716 -15.67 19.26 -11.07
CA GLU A 716 -15.89 18.83 -9.69
C GLU A 716 -16.90 17.68 -9.68
N HIS A 717 -16.54 16.61 -8.98
CA HIS A 717 -17.42 15.49 -8.69
C HIS A 717 -17.49 15.28 -7.18
N VAL A 718 -18.40 14.42 -6.73
CA VAL A 718 -18.50 14.02 -5.31
C VAL A 718 -17.92 12.63 -5.14
N ILE A 719 -17.10 12.43 -4.11
CA ILE A 719 -16.57 11.12 -3.74
C ILE A 719 -16.80 10.85 -2.25
N ALA A 720 -17.15 9.61 -1.91
CA ALA A 720 -17.26 9.19 -0.52
C ALA A 720 -15.91 8.69 -0.01
N MET A 721 -15.49 9.18 1.14
CA MET A 721 -14.21 8.84 1.76
C MET A 721 -14.42 8.45 3.22
N PRO A 722 -13.86 7.33 3.70
CA PRO A 722 -13.95 7.00 5.11
C PRO A 722 -13.13 8.00 5.93
N GLU A 723 -13.68 8.50 7.03
CA GLU A 723 -12.97 9.46 7.91
C GLU A 723 -12.89 9.00 9.36
N ILE A 724 -13.87 8.24 9.81
CA ILE A 724 -13.99 7.80 11.20
C ILE A 724 -14.24 6.29 11.20
N ILE A 725 -13.71 5.60 12.21
CA ILE A 725 -14.04 4.20 12.49
C ILE A 725 -14.53 4.10 13.93
N HIS A 726 -15.60 3.35 14.13
CA HIS A 726 -16.15 3.04 15.44
C HIS A 726 -15.73 1.64 15.87
N PHE A 727 -15.53 1.48 17.17
CA PHE A 727 -15.31 0.19 17.81
C PHE A 727 -16.46 -0.08 18.76
N ILE A 728 -17.16 -1.21 18.58
CA ILE A 728 -18.25 -1.65 19.44
C ILE A 728 -17.84 -2.97 20.10
N GLY A 729 -17.79 -2.97 21.44
CA GLY A 729 -17.72 -4.20 22.22
C GLY A 729 -19.13 -4.71 22.52
N THR A 730 -19.39 -6.00 22.29
CA THR A 730 -20.57 -6.68 22.82
C THR A 730 -20.14 -7.84 23.71
N LYS A 731 -21.02 -8.22 24.63
CA LYS A 731 -20.82 -9.34 25.56
C LYS A 731 -22.05 -10.24 25.45
N SER A 732 -21.84 -11.53 25.29
CA SER A 732 -22.90 -12.53 25.47
C SER A 732 -22.74 -13.17 26.83
N GLU A 733 -23.83 -13.22 27.57
CA GLU A 733 -23.91 -13.87 28.87
C GLU A 733 -24.40 -15.30 28.63
N HIS A 734 -23.71 -16.26 29.24
CA HIS A 734 -23.97 -17.68 29.06
C HIS A 734 -24.65 -18.31 30.27
#